data_AF-A0A2E6TDE8-F1
#
_entry.id   AF-A0A2E6TDE8-F1
#
_cell.length_a   1.000
_cell.length_b   1.000
_cell.length_c   1.000
_cell.angle_alpha   90.00
_cell.angle_beta   90.00
_cell.angle_gamma   90.00
#
_symmetry.space_group_name_H-M   'P 1'
#
loop_
_entity.id
_entity.type
_entity.pdbx_description
1 polymer ?
#
loop_
_entity_poly.entity_id
_entity_poly.type
_entity_poly.pdbx_seq_one_letter_code
_entity_poly.pdbx_strand_id
1 'polypeptide(L)'
;MVSDRFSVAKYVRRGFSGIMLTGLQKAARASVTCMVAWCSHLIAEAAEPNGFRVLKENCFRCHGEEKRKGGLVLTSREAALKGGESGKAINLEKPLESLLLELVLENGDPHMPPKKQLPENETQALAKWIEQGAKWDQEILAELPVRKVDEWRELPVGFQPVGALEASLDGKRLAIGRGKEVEVYELTEKDANRTSAWTGHQDEIRSLSWSPDGKFLVSGGFGRIIVWNADSGKKTKVIEKGLSGRVTALTFAEKGKWLVAADGEPTVAGRLVTFDAKDWSRTQTIRAHDDSIYALSTSPDGKLVASASADKLVKLWKAGDWSFEGTLEGHTEQVLAVAFDPSGERIATAGADASVKAWRVKTLKEFSTFSGRNAKLAKTDLIWKLNPTKEKPDKKDDWIVATDEAGAPRLFTELVEHEGAQTSTGAKERAWPNGDAGHTTAAFSAATKQVATGDVKGVVTLRDLTGKETKRLEVIPEPEHEAQPLSPISFRNDVLPILNRAGCASGNCHAKAGGRNGFQLSIFSFDPKSDHREIVQDARGRRVMPAAPDESLLLRKAMKVIDHEGGKRFEKGSEFHKALSNWIAQGAPYSIPDEPSLEGITASPAKGQYEKGQKVKLKVLARYSDGSKREVSHLASYQSNDDGKATVDENGLVTLGRESGEGVVVIRYVDEVAVVRLAIPVEKLLPSNAYSGLPVHNEIDRLVYQRHKAMGLLVSEPCTDAEFIRRASLDTVGKLPNAQRTRKFLASEDNDKRRKLIDELLADPEWADYWATKFGDLLRPNTQRVGVKPVFLMDRWIRKKLRENTSYDQFVRELLSAEGSTHEYGPVAFYRHKREPADAGAFVSRIFLGVRLECAQCHHHPNEKWGQDDYFQMAAFFGSMKRKGQGISAPISGEPEYWWFQPGGTVKHPVSGETMRLKPPDGPVIETPDEKDPRKALLDWMLAPENPFFTQAIANRIWGEFFGVGIVHPVDDFRSSNPPTNDALLQWLAKDFANHGHDLKHLMRRILNSRVYQASSIPNETNTRDHDNFARSLRRRLPAEVMADAVTQAVGIADTFEGLHPRARAMTVWNTTMNSLFLDVFGRPDASAEAPCERDPSPTIGQSLHIMNSEQLSKRLAHKDGRAASLAESKLTPNEIVEEIYLSLYARFPDEQEKTIAVAVFTREGASRKTAAEDLIWALLNTPEFVLNH
;
A
#
# COMPACT_ATOMS: atom_id res chain seq x y z
N MET A 1 19.79 -22.25 -32.07
CA MET A 1 20.76 -23.14 -32.73
C MET A 1 21.88 -22.29 -33.31
N VAL A 2 23.02 -22.34 -32.64
CA VAL A 2 24.43 -22.39 -33.10
C VAL A 2 24.78 -22.10 -34.57
N SER A 3 25.92 -21.39 -34.72
CA SER A 3 26.94 -21.37 -35.80
C SER A 3 26.67 -20.55 -37.07
N ASP A 4 27.64 -19.90 -37.73
CA ASP A 4 29.02 -19.52 -37.39
C ASP A 4 29.52 -18.43 -38.38
N ARG A 5 30.69 -17.88 -38.03
CA ARG A 5 31.54 -16.85 -38.66
C ARG A 5 31.86 -17.00 -40.17
N PHE A 6 32.17 -15.87 -40.86
CA PHE A 6 33.49 -15.54 -41.47
C PHE A 6 33.46 -14.32 -42.44
N SER A 7 34.10 -13.22 -42.03
CA SER A 7 35.23 -12.46 -42.63
C SER A 7 35.37 -12.03 -44.13
N VAL A 8 35.83 -10.76 -44.30
CA VAL A 8 36.70 -10.09 -45.32
C VAL A 8 36.13 -9.52 -46.64
N ALA A 9 36.29 -8.18 -46.85
CA ALA A 9 37.04 -7.50 -47.95
C ALA A 9 36.60 -6.01 -48.12
N LYS A 10 37.41 -4.98 -47.83
CA LYS A 10 38.46 -4.27 -48.63
C LYS A 10 37.98 -3.48 -49.86
N TYR A 11 38.17 -2.15 -49.87
CA TYR A 11 38.58 -1.38 -51.07
C TYR A 11 39.31 -0.05 -50.70
N VAL A 12 40.21 0.36 -51.58
CA VAL A 12 41.36 1.29 -51.43
C VAL A 12 41.25 2.45 -52.43
N ARG A 13 41.84 3.64 -52.14
CA ARG A 13 42.67 4.50 -53.05
C ARG A 13 43.14 5.80 -52.35
N ARG A 14 44.47 5.97 -52.13
CA ARG A 14 45.44 6.88 -52.83
C ARG A 14 45.11 8.38 -52.70
N GLY A 15 45.97 9.31 -52.29
CA GLY A 15 47.40 9.38 -51.96
C GLY A 15 47.93 10.81 -52.27
N PHE A 16 48.91 11.34 -51.52
CA PHE A 16 50.04 12.18 -52.00
C PHE A 16 50.98 12.60 -50.84
N SER A 17 52.28 12.46 -51.09
CA SER A 17 53.50 12.83 -50.34
C SER A 17 53.74 14.35 -50.32
N GLY A 18 54.60 15.03 -49.54
CA GLY A 18 55.71 14.71 -48.61
C GLY A 18 56.70 15.91 -48.63
N ILE A 19 57.51 16.15 -47.58
CA ILE A 19 58.92 16.68 -47.59
C ILE A 19 59.44 16.88 -46.15
N MET A 20 60.76 16.66 -46.00
CA MET A 20 61.58 16.40 -44.80
C MET A 20 62.39 17.61 -44.26
N LEU A 21 62.71 17.52 -42.96
CA LEU A 21 63.99 17.74 -42.22
C LEU A 21 64.74 19.09 -42.05
N THR A 22 65.17 19.26 -40.78
CA THR A 22 66.32 20.00 -40.17
C THR A 22 66.31 21.54 -40.18
N GLY A 23 66.66 22.28 -39.12
CA GLY A 23 67.11 21.99 -37.76
C GLY A 23 67.63 23.30 -37.14
N LEU A 24 67.35 23.59 -35.86
CA LEU A 24 67.91 24.75 -35.16
C LEU A 24 68.15 24.42 -33.68
N GLN A 25 69.40 24.06 -33.38
CA GLN A 25 70.01 24.13 -32.05
C GLN A 25 70.55 25.55 -31.82
N LYS A 26 70.12 26.20 -30.73
CA LYS A 26 70.97 26.85 -29.70
C LYS A 26 70.15 27.86 -28.88
N ALA A 27 69.81 27.48 -27.65
CA ALA A 27 69.92 28.34 -26.45
C ALA A 27 69.47 27.51 -25.22
N ALA A 28 70.24 26.48 -24.89
CA ALA A 28 70.22 25.88 -23.57
C ALA A 28 71.21 26.67 -22.69
N ARG A 29 70.69 27.41 -21.70
CA ARG A 29 71.26 27.69 -20.37
C ARG A 29 70.55 28.90 -19.74
N ALA A 30 69.51 28.64 -18.96
CA ALA A 30 69.19 29.34 -17.69
C ALA A 30 67.80 28.90 -17.18
N SER A 31 67.71 27.71 -16.58
CA SER A 31 66.63 27.36 -15.63
C SER A 31 66.77 25.92 -15.06
N VAL A 32 68.00 25.48 -14.79
CA VAL A 32 68.26 24.27 -13.99
C VAL A 32 68.32 24.67 -12.52
N THR A 33 67.18 25.11 -11.95
CA THR A 33 67.01 25.18 -10.48
C THR A 33 65.55 25.29 -10.02
N CYS A 34 64.56 25.42 -10.93
CA CYS A 34 63.14 25.52 -10.53
C CYS A 34 62.29 24.29 -10.92
N MET A 35 62.86 23.31 -11.63
CA MET A 35 62.12 22.13 -12.12
C MET A 35 62.28 20.87 -11.25
N VAL A 36 63.06 20.94 -10.16
CA VAL A 36 63.27 19.81 -9.22
C VAL A 36 62.28 19.84 -8.04
N ALA A 37 61.50 20.91 -7.88
CA ALA A 37 60.48 21.00 -6.82
C ALA A 37 59.05 20.65 -7.29
N TRP A 38 58.83 20.40 -8.58
CA TRP A 38 57.48 20.12 -9.14
C TRP A 38 57.30 18.70 -9.71
N CYS A 39 58.37 17.91 -9.78
CA CYS A 39 58.31 16.50 -10.22
C CYS A 39 58.31 15.48 -9.06
N SER A 40 58.20 15.94 -7.81
CA SER A 40 58.20 15.09 -6.60
C SER A 40 56.81 14.87 -6.00
N HIS A 41 55.73 15.23 -6.72
CA HIS A 41 54.35 15.17 -6.22
C HIS A 41 53.35 14.47 -7.14
N LEU A 42 53.81 13.82 -8.23
CA LEU A 42 52.93 13.10 -9.16
C LEU A 42 53.48 11.74 -9.62
N ILE A 43 54.22 11.08 -8.74
CA ILE A 43 54.32 9.61 -8.71
C ILE A 43 54.23 9.22 -7.24
N ALA A 44 53.02 9.19 -6.70
CA ALA A 44 52.72 8.13 -5.76
C ALA A 44 52.61 6.89 -6.65
N GLU A 45 53.57 5.98 -6.57
CA GLU A 45 53.31 4.59 -6.95
C GLU A 45 51.98 4.23 -6.29
N ALA A 46 50.95 3.97 -7.10
CA ALA A 46 49.75 3.34 -6.59
C ALA A 46 50.23 1.99 -6.05
N ALA A 47 50.44 1.91 -4.73
CA ALA A 47 50.87 0.71 -4.08
C ALA A 47 49.95 -0.42 -4.57
N GLU A 48 50.53 -1.48 -5.12
CA GLU A 48 49.75 -2.64 -5.56
C GLU A 48 48.79 -3.03 -4.42
N PRO A 49 47.49 -3.22 -4.70
CA PRO A 49 46.55 -3.59 -3.66
C PRO A 49 47.02 -4.87 -2.97
N ASN A 50 46.94 -4.93 -1.65
CA ASN A 50 47.34 -6.13 -0.92
C ASN A 50 46.28 -7.23 -1.15
N GLY A 51 46.64 -8.36 -1.74
CA GLY A 51 45.68 -9.42 -2.09
C GLY A 51 44.87 -9.95 -0.91
N PHE A 52 45.45 -10.03 0.28
CA PHE A 52 44.69 -10.44 1.47
C PHE A 52 43.64 -9.40 1.90
N ARG A 53 43.93 -8.10 1.72
CA ARG A 53 42.96 -7.03 1.96
C ARG A 53 41.79 -7.12 0.99
N VAL A 54 42.07 -7.37 -0.30
CA VAL A 54 41.04 -7.58 -1.33
C VAL A 54 40.12 -8.75 -0.92
N LEU A 55 40.69 -9.85 -0.44
CA LEU A 55 39.92 -11.00 0.08
C LEU A 55 39.05 -10.60 1.28
N LYS A 56 39.63 -9.91 2.27
CA LYS A 56 38.94 -9.48 3.49
C LYS A 56 37.74 -8.58 3.17
N GLU A 57 37.90 -7.63 2.26
CA GLU A 57 36.88 -6.62 1.95
C GLU A 57 35.75 -7.17 1.08
N ASN A 58 36.05 -8.06 0.14
CA ASN A 58 35.09 -8.52 -0.87
C ASN A 58 34.46 -9.88 -0.54
N CYS A 59 35.13 -10.74 0.24
CA CYS A 59 34.73 -12.15 0.36
C CYS A 59 34.26 -12.53 1.79
N PHE A 60 34.84 -11.96 2.85
CA PHE A 60 34.57 -12.40 4.23
C PHE A 60 33.10 -12.22 4.66
N ARG A 61 32.41 -11.22 4.07
CA ARG A 61 31.01 -10.93 4.38
C ARG A 61 30.07 -12.08 3.98
N CYS A 62 30.43 -12.86 2.96
CA CYS A 62 29.60 -13.96 2.44
C CYS A 62 30.18 -15.36 2.72
N HIS A 63 31.46 -15.43 3.11
CA HIS A 63 32.23 -16.63 3.40
C HIS A 63 32.89 -16.54 4.78
N GLY A 64 32.10 -16.26 5.80
CA GLY A 64 32.54 -16.24 7.21
C GLY A 64 32.15 -17.51 7.95
N GLU A 65 32.51 -17.61 9.24
CA GLU A 65 32.15 -18.79 10.04
C GLU A 65 30.64 -19.02 10.17
N GLU A 66 29.86 -17.93 10.13
CA GLU A 66 28.40 -17.93 10.28
C GLU A 66 27.65 -17.96 8.94
N LYS A 67 28.20 -17.36 7.88
CA LYS A 67 27.65 -17.39 6.51
C LYS A 67 28.60 -18.14 5.60
N ARG A 68 28.25 -19.38 5.28
CA ARG A 68 29.05 -20.32 4.49
C ARG A 68 28.44 -20.56 3.12
N LYS A 69 28.39 -19.53 2.27
CA LYS A 69 27.87 -19.70 0.91
C LYS A 69 28.72 -20.76 0.18
N GLY A 70 28.10 -21.85 -0.26
CA GLY A 70 28.81 -23.00 -0.85
C GLY A 70 29.68 -23.80 0.14
N GLY A 71 29.40 -23.72 1.45
CA GLY A 71 30.15 -24.43 2.49
C GLY A 71 31.56 -23.86 2.77
N LEU A 72 31.93 -22.75 2.11
CA LEU A 72 33.27 -22.17 2.16
C LEU A 72 33.41 -21.11 3.27
N VAL A 73 34.47 -21.22 4.06
CA VAL A 73 34.86 -20.25 5.11
C VAL A 73 36.24 -19.68 4.75
N LEU A 74 36.29 -18.37 4.52
CA LEU A 74 37.49 -17.64 4.12
C LEU A 74 38.07 -16.77 5.25
N THR A 75 37.43 -16.73 6.42
CA THR A 75 37.87 -15.89 7.55
C THR A 75 39.08 -16.43 8.29
N SER A 76 39.44 -17.71 8.12
CA SER A 76 40.68 -18.30 8.65
C SER A 76 41.48 -18.99 7.55
N ARG A 77 42.80 -19.01 7.72
CA ARG A 77 43.73 -19.59 6.75
C ARG A 77 43.49 -21.09 6.59
N GLU A 78 43.33 -21.79 7.71
CA GLU A 78 43.11 -23.23 7.76
C GLU A 78 41.83 -23.61 7.03
N ALA A 79 40.74 -22.85 7.23
CA ALA A 79 39.47 -23.12 6.56
C ALA A 79 39.50 -22.79 5.06
N ALA A 80 40.14 -21.68 4.68
CA ALA A 80 40.30 -21.30 3.27
C ALA A 80 41.12 -22.32 2.48
N LEU A 81 42.16 -22.90 3.10
CA LEU A 81 42.98 -23.96 2.51
C LEU A 81 42.29 -25.32 2.50
N LYS A 82 41.43 -25.60 3.50
CA LYS A 82 40.61 -26.82 3.54
C LYS A 82 39.60 -26.86 2.40
N GLY A 83 39.10 -25.69 1.96
CA GLY A 83 38.16 -25.57 0.85
C GLY A 83 36.71 -25.85 1.23
N GLY A 84 35.82 -25.74 0.24
CA GLY A 84 34.37 -25.98 0.38
C GLY A 84 33.91 -27.23 -0.38
N GLU A 85 32.61 -27.37 -0.58
CA GLU A 85 32.01 -28.52 -1.30
C GLU A 85 32.50 -28.66 -2.74
N SER A 86 32.95 -27.55 -3.35
CA SER A 86 33.46 -27.48 -4.73
C SER A 86 35.00 -27.64 -4.85
N GLY A 87 35.69 -27.98 -3.76
CA GLY A 87 37.15 -28.20 -3.75
C GLY A 87 37.96 -27.14 -3.00
N LYS A 88 39.29 -27.16 -3.17
CA LYS A 88 40.23 -26.24 -2.50
C LYS A 88 40.05 -24.82 -3.04
N ALA A 89 39.57 -23.90 -2.22
CA ALA A 89 39.39 -22.49 -2.63
C ALA A 89 40.73 -21.82 -2.95
N ILE A 90 41.78 -22.16 -2.20
CA ILE A 90 43.15 -21.70 -2.42
C ILE A 90 44.04 -22.92 -2.66
N ASN A 91 44.73 -22.94 -3.80
CA ASN A 91 45.69 -23.97 -4.15
C ASN A 91 47.12 -23.42 -4.10
N LEU A 92 47.87 -23.74 -3.03
CA LEU A 92 49.25 -23.25 -2.86
C LEU A 92 50.26 -23.94 -3.78
N GLU A 93 49.98 -25.15 -4.27
CA GLU A 93 50.88 -25.86 -5.20
C GLU A 93 50.75 -25.33 -6.62
N LYS A 94 49.55 -24.85 -6.97
CA LYS A 94 49.25 -24.22 -8.25
C LYS A 94 48.37 -22.97 -8.04
N PRO A 95 48.98 -21.82 -7.66
CA PRO A 95 48.28 -20.59 -7.32
C PRO A 95 47.24 -20.14 -8.34
N LEU A 96 47.58 -20.18 -9.64
CA LEU A 96 46.70 -19.77 -10.74
C LEU A 96 45.53 -20.73 -11.00
N GLU A 97 45.59 -21.98 -10.51
CA GLU A 97 44.49 -22.95 -10.56
C GLU A 97 43.63 -22.91 -9.27
N SER A 98 43.77 -21.87 -8.44
CA SER A 98 42.91 -21.67 -7.27
C SER A 98 41.49 -21.35 -7.71
N LEU A 99 40.50 -22.10 -7.21
CA LEU A 99 39.08 -21.88 -7.50
C LEU A 99 38.63 -20.45 -7.17
N LEU A 100 39.21 -19.85 -6.12
CA LEU A 100 38.97 -18.45 -5.77
C LEU A 100 39.29 -17.49 -6.95
N LEU A 101 40.41 -17.70 -7.66
CA LEU A 101 40.79 -16.86 -8.80
C LEU A 101 39.90 -17.15 -10.00
N GLU A 102 39.62 -18.41 -10.30
CA GLU A 102 38.75 -18.80 -11.41
C GLU A 102 37.37 -18.14 -11.33
N LEU A 103 36.81 -18.03 -10.11
CA LEU A 103 35.48 -17.47 -9.89
C LEU A 103 35.43 -15.93 -9.94
N VAL A 104 36.51 -15.22 -9.63
CA VAL A 104 36.55 -13.74 -9.51
C VAL A 104 37.25 -13.02 -10.67
N LEU A 105 37.69 -13.77 -11.69
CA LEU A 105 38.20 -13.19 -12.94
C LEU A 105 37.07 -12.54 -13.76
N GLU A 106 37.42 -11.68 -14.71
CA GLU A 106 36.47 -10.93 -15.55
C GLU A 106 35.48 -11.83 -16.32
N ASN A 107 35.88 -13.08 -16.61
CA ASN A 107 35.06 -14.12 -17.25
C ASN A 107 34.61 -15.24 -16.27
N GLY A 108 34.75 -15.02 -14.96
CA GLY A 108 34.36 -15.94 -13.89
C GLY A 108 32.85 -15.96 -13.62
N ASP A 109 32.43 -16.48 -12.47
CA ASP A 109 31.01 -16.52 -12.11
C ASP A 109 30.46 -15.10 -11.93
N PRO A 110 29.46 -14.65 -12.73
CA PRO A 110 28.90 -13.31 -12.61
C PRO A 110 28.24 -13.02 -11.25
N HIS A 111 28.03 -14.04 -10.41
CA HIS A 111 27.48 -13.92 -9.06
C HIS A 111 28.56 -13.87 -7.96
N MET A 112 29.86 -13.94 -8.29
CA MET A 112 30.95 -13.99 -7.32
C MET A 112 32.10 -13.00 -7.69
N PRO A 113 32.25 -11.86 -6.97
CA PRO A 113 31.42 -11.40 -5.85
C PRO A 113 30.08 -10.79 -6.34
N PRO A 114 28.97 -10.96 -5.58
CA PRO A 114 27.59 -10.74 -6.04
C PRO A 114 27.17 -9.29 -6.36
N LYS A 115 28.09 -8.34 -6.36
CA LYS A 115 27.79 -6.90 -6.50
C LYS A 115 28.65 -6.17 -7.52
N LYS A 116 29.89 -6.61 -7.71
CA LYS A 116 30.85 -6.03 -8.64
C LYS A 116 31.96 -7.05 -8.88
N GLN A 117 32.29 -7.36 -10.13
CA GLN A 117 33.48 -8.16 -10.43
C GLN A 117 34.74 -7.38 -10.06
N LEU A 118 35.76 -8.08 -9.56
CA LEU A 118 36.99 -7.44 -9.11
C LEU A 118 37.75 -6.87 -10.33
N PRO A 119 38.27 -5.63 -10.26
CA PRO A 119 39.09 -5.07 -11.32
C PRO A 119 40.41 -5.83 -11.45
N GLU A 120 41.04 -5.77 -12.63
CA GLU A 120 42.21 -6.59 -12.98
C GLU A 120 43.39 -6.43 -11.99
N ASN A 121 43.61 -5.23 -11.45
CA ASN A 121 44.63 -4.97 -10.45
C ASN A 121 44.37 -5.70 -9.11
N GLU A 122 43.11 -5.86 -8.70
CA GLU A 122 42.71 -6.56 -7.47
C GLU A 122 42.77 -8.09 -7.64
N THR A 123 42.43 -8.61 -8.82
CA THR A 123 42.58 -10.05 -9.13
C THR A 123 44.04 -10.44 -9.25
N GLN A 124 44.88 -9.60 -9.86
CA GLN A 124 46.34 -9.79 -9.89
C GLN A 124 46.95 -9.75 -8.48
N ALA A 125 46.50 -8.84 -7.64
CA ALA A 125 46.90 -8.79 -6.23
C ALA A 125 46.53 -10.05 -5.45
N LEU A 126 45.31 -10.58 -5.64
CA LEU A 126 44.89 -11.86 -5.06
C LEU A 126 45.78 -13.02 -5.54
N ALA A 127 46.07 -13.08 -6.84
CA ALA A 127 46.92 -14.12 -7.40
C ALA A 127 48.34 -14.09 -6.80
N LYS A 128 48.96 -12.90 -6.78
CA LYS A 128 50.28 -12.67 -6.19
C LYS A 128 50.32 -13.02 -4.69
N TRP A 129 49.25 -12.72 -3.96
CA TRP A 129 49.15 -13.08 -2.55
C TRP A 129 49.06 -14.60 -2.33
N ILE A 130 48.33 -15.33 -3.18
CA ILE A 130 48.28 -16.79 -3.13
C ILE A 130 49.65 -17.39 -3.47
N GLU A 131 50.33 -16.88 -4.50
CA GLU A 131 51.69 -17.28 -4.88
C GLU A 131 52.70 -17.09 -3.75
N GLN A 132 52.52 -16.04 -2.93
CA GLN A 132 53.34 -15.75 -1.76
C GLN A 132 52.96 -16.60 -0.53
N GLY A 133 52.18 -17.67 -0.70
CA GLY A 133 51.84 -18.64 0.34
C GLY A 133 50.55 -18.34 1.10
N ALA A 134 49.74 -17.39 0.61
CA ALA A 134 48.48 -16.94 1.21
C ALA A 134 48.65 -16.67 2.71
N LYS A 135 49.54 -15.75 3.07
CA LYS A 135 49.81 -15.39 4.47
C LYS A 135 48.62 -14.58 5.01
N TRP A 136 47.99 -15.06 6.09
CA TRP A 136 46.95 -14.31 6.81
C TRP A 136 47.63 -13.22 7.63
N ASP A 137 47.59 -12.00 7.10
CA ASP A 137 48.21 -10.85 7.73
C ASP A 137 47.38 -10.39 8.94
N GLN A 138 47.94 -10.56 10.13
CA GLN A 138 47.28 -10.22 11.39
C GLN A 138 47.08 -8.71 11.55
N GLU A 139 47.94 -7.88 10.96
CA GLU A 139 47.78 -6.42 11.00
C GLU A 139 46.62 -5.99 10.09
N ILE A 140 46.51 -6.57 8.89
CA ILE A 140 45.37 -6.31 7.99
C ILE A 140 44.08 -6.85 8.59
N LEU A 141 44.08 -7.99 9.27
CA LEU A 141 42.91 -8.50 10.02
C LEU A 141 42.49 -7.51 11.12
N ALA A 142 43.45 -6.99 11.89
CA ALA A 142 43.23 -6.04 12.97
C ALA A 142 42.99 -4.59 12.50
N GLU A 143 43.18 -4.30 11.21
CA GLU A 143 42.89 -3.01 10.61
C GLU A 143 41.39 -2.82 10.44
N LEU A 144 40.91 -1.66 10.90
CA LEU A 144 39.53 -1.25 10.75
C LEU A 144 39.45 -0.15 9.69
N PRO A 145 38.35 -0.07 8.93
CA PRO A 145 38.15 1.06 8.05
C PRO A 145 38.17 2.35 8.88
N VAL A 146 39.09 3.26 8.56
CA VAL A 146 39.11 4.59 9.18
C VAL A 146 37.97 5.37 8.55
N ARG A 147 36.94 5.68 9.35
CA ARG A 147 35.82 6.50 8.90
C ARG A 147 36.07 7.94 9.34
N LYS A 148 36.32 8.81 8.36
CA LYS A 148 36.53 10.23 8.59
C LYS A 148 35.23 10.97 8.28
N VAL A 149 34.75 11.75 9.24
CA VAL A 149 33.65 12.68 9.01
C VAL A 149 34.21 13.89 8.27
N ASP A 150 33.67 14.17 7.08
CA ASP A 150 34.12 15.29 6.23
C ASP A 150 33.78 16.65 6.85
N GLU A 151 32.58 16.76 7.43
CA GLU A 151 32.06 18.00 8.02
C GLU A 151 31.28 17.70 9.31
N TRP A 152 31.67 18.33 10.41
CA TRP A 152 30.92 18.31 11.67
C TRP A 152 30.02 19.55 11.76
N ARG A 153 28.80 19.35 12.24
CA ARG A 153 27.83 20.40 12.55
C ARG A 153 27.66 20.49 14.07
N GLU A 154 27.43 21.70 14.58
CA GLU A 154 27.02 21.88 15.97
C GLU A 154 25.64 21.26 16.20
N LEU A 155 25.43 20.65 17.37
CA LEU A 155 24.12 20.14 17.75
C LEU A 155 23.15 21.33 17.93
N PRO A 156 21.88 21.20 17.49
CA PRO A 156 20.88 22.24 17.65
C PRO A 156 20.69 22.65 19.11
N VAL A 157 20.38 23.93 19.33
CA VAL A 157 19.99 24.44 20.66
C VAL A 157 18.76 23.66 21.15
N GLY A 158 18.86 23.08 22.35
CA GLY A 158 17.80 22.23 22.93
C GLY A 158 17.82 20.76 22.49
N PHE A 159 18.66 20.36 21.53
CA PHE A 159 18.87 18.94 21.19
C PHE A 159 19.80 18.28 22.22
N GLN A 160 19.23 17.82 23.33
CA GLN A 160 19.98 17.26 24.45
C GLN A 160 19.36 15.95 24.98
N PRO A 161 19.16 14.92 24.13
CA PRO A 161 18.60 13.65 24.60
C PRO A 161 19.50 12.98 25.65
N VAL A 162 18.90 12.20 26.55
CA VAL A 162 19.67 11.33 27.46
C VAL A 162 20.04 10.06 26.70
N GLY A 163 21.26 10.00 26.15
CA GLY A 163 21.71 8.86 25.35
C GLY A 163 22.31 7.72 26.19
N ALA A 164 22.74 8.02 27.43
CA ALA A 164 23.30 7.04 28.36
C ALA A 164 23.08 7.46 29.82
N LEU A 165 22.92 6.48 30.71
CA LEU A 165 22.70 6.71 32.13
C LEU A 165 23.33 5.58 32.94
N GLU A 166 24.07 5.89 34.01
CA GLU A 166 24.72 4.86 34.81
C GLU A 166 24.99 5.32 36.25
N ALA A 167 24.66 4.47 37.22
CA ALA A 167 25.00 4.68 38.62
C ALA A 167 26.36 4.05 38.96
N SER A 168 27.14 4.71 39.82
CA SER A 168 28.38 4.13 40.35
C SER A 168 28.11 2.86 41.14
N LEU A 169 29.12 1.99 41.28
CA LEU A 169 28.98 0.70 41.95
C LEU A 169 28.52 0.83 43.42
N ASP A 170 28.96 1.87 44.12
CA ASP A 170 28.50 2.19 45.48
C ASP A 170 27.09 2.80 45.52
N GLY A 171 26.51 3.12 44.36
CA GLY A 171 25.19 3.70 44.17
C GLY A 171 25.07 5.19 44.52
N LYS A 172 26.16 5.86 44.93
CA LYS A 172 26.10 7.25 45.44
C LYS A 172 26.21 8.31 44.35
N ARG A 173 26.74 7.97 43.17
CA ARG A 173 26.87 8.90 42.04
C ARG A 173 26.05 8.41 40.84
N LEU A 174 25.48 9.35 40.11
CA LEU A 174 24.78 9.11 38.85
C LEU A 174 25.46 9.89 37.73
N ALA A 175 25.86 9.21 36.67
CA ALA A 175 26.37 9.83 35.45
C ALA A 175 25.27 9.87 34.39
N ILE A 176 25.13 11.01 33.72
CA ILE A 176 24.15 11.26 32.67
C ILE A 176 24.91 11.71 31.42
N GLY A 177 24.76 10.97 30.32
CA GLY A 177 25.23 11.38 29.00
C GLY A 177 24.10 12.14 28.31
N ARG A 178 24.13 13.47 28.37
CA ARG A 178 23.09 14.35 27.86
C ARG A 178 23.62 15.12 26.66
N GLY A 179 23.14 14.79 25.46
CA GLY A 179 23.72 15.31 24.22
C GLY A 179 25.22 15.02 24.15
N LYS A 180 26.05 16.06 24.04
CA LYS A 180 27.52 15.96 23.98
C LYS A 180 28.24 16.12 25.34
N GLU A 181 27.49 16.24 26.44
CA GLU A 181 28.00 16.49 27.78
C GLU A 181 27.78 15.31 28.74
N VAL A 182 28.76 15.05 29.60
CA VAL A 182 28.63 14.13 30.75
C VAL A 182 28.34 14.95 31.99
N GLU A 183 27.17 14.78 32.60
CA GLU A 183 26.83 15.36 33.90
C GLU A 183 26.99 14.31 35.01
N VAL A 184 27.53 14.72 36.16
CA VAL A 184 27.65 13.84 37.33
C VAL A 184 26.86 14.43 38.49
N TYR A 185 26.04 13.59 39.10
CA TYR A 185 25.20 13.93 40.24
C TYR A 185 25.60 13.08 41.45
N GLU A 186 25.56 13.70 42.63
CA GLU A 186 25.58 12.99 43.90
C GLU A 186 24.14 12.70 44.34
N LEU A 187 23.86 11.44 44.65
CA LEU A 187 22.54 10.94 45.02
C LEU A 187 22.41 10.82 46.54
N THR A 188 21.30 11.32 47.06
CA THR A 188 20.85 11.13 48.45
C THR A 188 19.45 10.55 48.46
N GLU A 189 18.95 10.10 49.63
CA GLU A 189 17.59 9.54 49.72
C GLU A 189 16.49 10.50 49.24
N LYS A 190 16.71 11.83 49.33
CA LYS A 190 15.71 12.85 49.03
C LYS A 190 16.07 13.80 47.89
N ASP A 191 17.30 13.81 47.42
CA ASP A 191 17.75 14.78 46.42
C ASP A 191 18.89 14.25 45.53
N ALA A 192 19.11 14.93 44.41
CA ALA A 192 20.22 14.68 43.50
C ALA A 192 20.85 16.01 43.08
N ASN A 193 22.12 16.21 43.45
CA ASN A 193 22.85 17.46 43.24
C ASN A 193 23.90 17.30 42.15
N ARG A 194 23.86 18.15 41.12
CA ARG A 194 24.88 18.17 40.06
C ARG A 194 26.21 18.63 40.67
N THR A 195 27.22 17.77 40.63
CA THR A 195 28.56 18.07 41.14
C THR A 195 29.47 18.58 40.04
N SER A 196 29.28 18.10 38.80
CA SER A 196 30.14 18.49 37.67
C SER A 196 29.50 18.22 36.31
N ALA A 197 30.11 18.81 35.27
CA ALA A 197 29.68 18.79 33.88
C ALA A 197 30.90 18.80 32.95
N TRP A 198 31.01 17.80 32.07
CA TRP A 198 32.23 17.57 31.30
C TRP A 198 31.95 17.48 29.80
N THR A 199 32.65 18.31 29.02
CA THR A 199 32.44 18.44 27.57
C THR A 199 33.62 17.87 26.78
N GLY A 200 33.34 17.21 25.65
CA GLY A 200 34.41 16.69 24.79
C GLY A 200 34.01 15.84 23.60
N HIS A 201 32.76 15.35 23.53
CA HIS A 201 32.26 14.65 22.36
C HIS A 201 31.78 15.64 21.28
N GLN A 202 31.74 15.19 20.03
CA GLN A 202 31.23 15.96 18.88
C GLN A 202 29.79 15.58 18.51
N ASP A 203 29.33 14.39 18.93
CA ASP A 203 27.96 13.89 18.75
C ASP A 203 27.39 13.48 20.11
N GLU A 204 26.15 12.99 20.11
CA GLU A 204 25.48 12.40 21.26
C GLU A 204 26.32 11.27 21.92
N ILE A 205 26.39 11.33 23.25
CA ILE A 205 26.97 10.29 24.10
C ILE A 205 25.97 9.14 24.20
N ARG A 206 26.37 7.95 23.76
CA ARG A 206 25.50 6.76 23.69
C ARG A 206 25.83 5.70 24.73
N SER A 207 26.95 5.83 25.42
CA SER A 207 27.37 4.87 26.42
C SER A 207 28.18 5.50 27.53
N LEU A 208 28.00 4.97 28.74
CA LEU A 208 28.75 5.28 29.94
C LEU A 208 29.16 3.97 30.62
N SER A 209 30.35 3.94 31.22
CA SER A 209 30.75 2.86 32.13
C SER A 209 31.63 3.38 33.27
N TRP A 210 31.24 3.14 34.52
CA TRP A 210 32.06 3.40 35.71
C TRP A 210 33.10 2.29 35.88
N SER A 211 34.35 2.66 36.18
CA SER A 211 35.33 1.66 36.63
C SER A 211 34.87 1.04 37.95
N PRO A 212 35.13 -0.27 38.21
CA PRO A 212 34.68 -0.91 39.44
C PRO A 212 35.22 -0.28 40.73
N ASP A 213 36.36 0.40 40.66
CA ASP A 213 36.95 1.16 41.78
C ASP A 213 36.43 2.61 41.88
N GLY A 214 35.57 3.04 40.96
CA GLY A 214 34.96 4.38 40.93
C GLY A 214 35.90 5.53 40.56
N LYS A 215 37.15 5.25 40.18
CA LYS A 215 38.15 6.30 39.87
C LYS A 215 38.01 6.89 38.47
N PHE A 216 37.42 6.12 37.55
CA PHE A 216 37.22 6.54 36.17
C PHE A 216 35.77 6.40 35.77
N LEU A 217 35.31 7.34 34.95
CA LEU A 217 34.10 7.22 34.17
C LEU A 217 34.52 7.23 32.70
N VAL A 218 34.00 6.29 31.92
CA VAL A 218 34.27 6.19 30.48
C VAL A 218 33.00 6.54 29.73
N SER A 219 33.12 7.34 28.67
CA SER A 219 32.00 7.77 27.82
C SER A 219 32.28 7.50 26.35
N GLY A 220 31.27 7.04 25.61
CA GLY A 220 31.36 6.70 24.20
C GLY A 220 30.40 7.51 23.32
N GLY A 221 30.89 7.93 22.16
CA GLY A 221 30.14 8.61 21.11
C GLY A 221 30.53 8.09 19.72
N PHE A 222 30.23 8.83 18.66
CA PHE A 222 30.63 8.43 17.30
C PHE A 222 32.16 8.48 17.11
N GLY A 223 32.77 7.33 16.83
CA GLY A 223 34.21 7.18 16.55
C GLY A 223 35.13 7.53 17.73
N ARG A 224 34.60 7.69 18.94
CA ARG A 224 35.34 8.26 20.07
C ARG A 224 34.92 7.67 21.41
N ILE A 225 35.92 7.39 22.25
CA ILE A 225 35.78 7.10 23.67
C ILE A 225 36.61 8.13 24.47
N ILE A 226 36.06 8.68 25.54
CA ILE A 226 36.77 9.55 26.48
C ILE A 226 36.78 8.90 27.86
N VAL A 227 37.97 8.79 28.44
CA VAL A 227 38.19 8.37 29.83
C VAL A 227 38.35 9.62 30.68
N TRP A 228 37.51 9.72 31.71
CA TRP A 228 37.48 10.82 32.66
C TRP A 228 38.01 10.37 34.00
N ASN A 229 38.79 11.21 34.66
CA ASN A 229 39.02 11.04 36.09
C ASN A 229 37.76 11.46 36.85
N ALA A 230 37.19 10.54 37.62
CA ALA A 230 35.89 10.68 38.26
C ALA A 230 35.80 11.87 39.24
N ASP A 231 36.90 12.18 39.91
CA ASP A 231 36.90 13.17 41.00
C ASP A 231 37.20 14.59 40.48
N SER A 232 38.06 14.72 39.47
CA SER A 232 38.45 16.02 38.91
C SER A 232 37.68 16.42 37.65
N GLY A 233 37.01 15.47 36.98
CA GLY A 233 36.34 15.69 35.70
C GLY A 233 37.26 15.95 34.51
N LYS A 234 38.58 15.76 34.68
CA LYS A 234 39.55 15.97 33.61
C LYS A 234 39.64 14.74 32.69
N LYS A 235 39.82 14.99 31.39
CA LYS A 235 40.11 13.97 30.37
C LYS A 235 41.48 13.36 30.65
N THR A 236 41.53 12.06 30.95
CA THR A 236 42.80 11.34 31.12
C THR A 236 43.26 10.71 29.81
N LYS A 237 42.31 10.25 28.97
CA LYS A 237 42.58 9.67 27.65
C LYS A 237 41.42 9.93 26.69
N VAL A 238 41.77 10.15 25.41
CA VAL A 238 40.82 10.13 24.28
C VAL A 238 41.26 9.02 23.33
N ILE A 239 40.33 8.15 22.97
CA ILE A 239 40.57 6.99 22.11
C ILE A 239 39.69 7.13 20.86
N GLU A 240 40.32 7.23 19.70
CA GLU A 240 39.66 7.35 18.39
C GLU A 240 40.19 6.31 17.41
N LYS A 241 41.48 5.96 17.53
CA LYS A 241 42.12 4.96 16.69
C LYS A 241 41.49 3.60 16.94
N GLY A 242 40.93 3.01 15.87
CA GLY A 242 40.33 1.69 15.92
C GLY A 242 38.83 1.69 16.27
N LEU A 243 38.15 2.83 16.12
CA LEU A 243 36.69 2.95 16.14
C LEU A 243 36.23 3.43 14.76
N SER A 244 35.09 2.94 14.26
CA SER A 244 34.61 3.29 12.91
C SER A 244 33.11 3.59 12.83
N GLY A 245 32.38 3.43 13.93
CA GLY A 245 30.97 3.73 14.05
C GLY A 245 30.59 4.35 15.40
N ARG A 246 29.34 4.20 15.82
CA ARG A 246 28.88 4.68 17.13
C ARG A 246 29.33 3.71 18.23
N VAL A 247 29.91 4.25 19.30
CA VAL A 247 30.16 3.47 20.52
C VAL A 247 28.88 3.44 21.36
N THR A 248 28.05 2.45 21.09
CA THR A 248 26.67 2.33 21.59
C THR A 248 26.55 1.71 22.97
N ALA A 249 27.58 0.99 23.43
CA ALA A 249 27.63 0.40 24.76
C ALA A 249 29.08 0.25 25.24
N LEU A 250 29.28 0.38 26.55
CA LEU A 250 30.56 0.22 27.25
C LEU A 250 30.34 -0.64 28.47
N THR A 251 31.30 -1.50 28.81
CA THR A 251 31.30 -2.22 30.08
C THR A 251 32.71 -2.57 30.52
N PHE A 252 32.93 -2.68 31.83
CA PHE A 252 34.16 -3.24 32.39
C PHE A 252 34.03 -4.74 32.64
N ALA A 253 35.10 -5.50 32.39
CA ALA A 253 35.19 -6.94 32.63
C ALA A 253 36.45 -7.30 33.45
N GLU A 254 36.51 -8.54 33.95
CA GLU A 254 37.56 -9.06 34.86
C GLU A 254 37.92 -8.07 35.99
N LYS A 255 36.90 -7.61 36.75
CA LYS A 255 37.08 -6.64 37.86
C LYS A 255 37.76 -5.33 37.44
N GLY A 256 37.53 -4.89 36.20
CA GLY A 256 38.01 -3.59 35.71
C GLY A 256 39.33 -3.65 34.96
N LYS A 257 39.87 -4.85 34.70
CA LYS A 257 41.08 -5.02 33.89
C LYS A 257 40.84 -4.66 32.42
N TRP A 258 39.66 -4.97 31.91
CA TRP A 258 39.31 -4.73 30.51
C TRP A 258 38.14 -3.75 30.39
N LEU A 259 38.29 -2.76 29.52
CA LEU A 259 37.17 -1.99 28.99
C LEU A 259 36.73 -2.64 27.68
N VAL A 260 35.43 -2.90 27.54
CA VAL A 260 34.82 -3.44 26.31
C VAL A 260 33.90 -2.39 25.73
N ALA A 261 34.09 -2.08 24.45
CA ALA A 261 33.28 -1.15 23.70
C ALA A 261 32.55 -1.86 22.56
N ALA A 262 31.27 -1.54 22.41
CA ALA A 262 30.47 -1.90 21.25
C ALA A 262 30.60 -0.82 20.18
N ASP A 263 31.43 -1.05 19.17
CA ASP A 263 31.56 -0.18 17.99
C ASP A 263 30.64 -0.71 16.88
N GLY A 264 29.58 0.05 16.58
CA GLY A 264 28.55 -0.36 15.63
C GLY A 264 28.53 0.50 14.36
N GLU A 265 28.67 -0.14 13.20
CA GLU A 265 28.29 0.47 11.93
C GLU A 265 26.92 -0.10 11.47
N PRO A 266 25.87 0.75 11.44
CA PRO A 266 24.53 0.32 11.07
C PRO A 266 24.48 -0.43 9.74
N THR A 267 23.89 -1.63 9.77
CA THR A 267 23.68 -2.59 8.68
C THR A 267 24.94 -3.21 8.08
N VAL A 268 26.12 -2.96 8.68
CA VAL A 268 27.41 -3.40 8.16
C VAL A 268 28.10 -4.38 9.11
N ALA A 269 28.27 -4.00 10.39
CA ALA A 269 28.90 -4.82 11.41
C ALA A 269 28.71 -4.24 12.83
N GLY A 270 28.58 -5.12 13.81
CA GLY A 270 28.73 -4.82 15.23
C GLY A 270 30.02 -5.43 15.77
N ARG A 271 30.87 -4.61 16.38
CA ARG A 271 32.20 -5.02 16.83
C ARG A 271 32.34 -4.87 18.34
N LEU A 272 33.02 -5.83 18.96
CA LEU A 272 33.58 -5.67 20.30
C LEU A 272 35.02 -5.21 20.16
N VAL A 273 35.32 -4.04 20.70
CA VAL A 273 36.67 -3.49 20.77
C VAL A 273 37.09 -3.46 22.23
N THR A 274 38.19 -4.13 22.56
CA THR A 274 38.63 -4.33 23.94
C THR A 274 39.91 -3.55 24.21
N PHE A 275 40.02 -2.98 25.40
CA PHE A 275 41.14 -2.15 25.83
C PHE A 275 41.66 -2.60 27.20
N ASP A 276 42.98 -2.63 27.37
CA ASP A 276 43.60 -2.79 28.68
C ASP A 276 43.37 -1.51 29.50
N ALA A 277 42.70 -1.62 30.65
CA ALA A 277 42.40 -0.45 31.48
C ALA A 277 43.64 0.14 32.17
N LYS A 278 44.79 -0.56 32.14
CA LYS A 278 46.06 -0.07 32.69
C LYS A 278 46.63 1.09 31.89
N ASP A 279 46.57 1.02 30.57
CA ASP A 279 47.18 2.00 29.65
C ASP A 279 46.26 2.47 28.52
N TRP A 280 45.04 1.93 28.46
CA TRP A 280 44.01 2.19 27.45
C TRP A 280 44.43 1.79 26.04
N SER A 281 45.37 0.86 25.91
CA SER A 281 45.75 0.29 24.64
C SER A 281 44.71 -0.72 24.16
N ARG A 282 44.41 -0.69 22.85
CA ARG A 282 43.48 -1.64 22.23
C ARG A 282 44.13 -3.02 22.18
N THR A 283 43.45 -4.04 22.69
CA THR A 283 43.95 -5.42 22.71
C THR A 283 43.34 -6.28 21.62
N GLN A 284 42.02 -6.26 21.43
CA GLN A 284 41.36 -7.00 20.36
C GLN A 284 40.24 -6.20 19.68
N THR A 285 39.88 -6.64 18.48
CA THR A 285 38.65 -6.24 17.80
C THR A 285 37.97 -7.45 17.18
N ILE A 286 36.74 -7.72 17.58
CA ILE A 286 35.97 -8.88 17.17
C ILE A 286 34.75 -8.40 16.42
N ARG A 287 34.56 -8.87 15.18
CA ARG A 287 33.29 -8.73 14.47
C ARG A 287 32.29 -9.69 15.11
N ALA A 288 31.63 -9.23 16.17
CA ALA A 288 30.72 -10.02 16.96
C ALA A 288 29.37 -10.23 16.28
N HIS A 289 28.88 -9.22 15.56
CA HIS A 289 27.54 -9.21 14.96
C HIS A 289 27.53 -8.67 13.53
N ASP A 290 26.49 -9.03 12.77
CA ASP A 290 26.31 -8.58 11.38
C ASP A 290 25.68 -7.18 11.27
N ASP A 291 25.13 -6.67 12.37
CA ASP A 291 24.62 -5.31 12.51
C ASP A 291 25.02 -4.75 13.90
N SER A 292 24.67 -3.51 14.20
CA SER A 292 25.06 -2.77 15.39
C SER A 292 24.66 -3.48 16.68
N ILE A 293 25.59 -3.52 17.62
CA ILE A 293 25.34 -3.90 19.02
C ILE A 293 24.70 -2.70 19.72
N TYR A 294 23.69 -2.89 20.57
CA TYR A 294 23.04 -1.81 21.33
C TYR A 294 23.33 -1.84 22.82
N ALA A 295 23.62 -3.01 23.38
CA ALA A 295 23.87 -3.16 24.80
C ALA A 295 24.95 -4.21 25.07
N LEU A 296 25.75 -3.94 26.09
CA LEU A 296 26.70 -4.87 26.68
C LEU A 296 26.35 -5.06 28.15
N SER A 297 26.46 -6.29 28.65
CA SER A 297 26.39 -6.57 30.08
C SER A 297 27.48 -7.55 30.46
N THR A 298 28.22 -7.25 31.52
CA THR A 298 29.18 -8.19 32.12
C THR A 298 28.49 -9.02 33.20
N SER A 299 28.85 -10.29 33.33
CA SER A 299 28.42 -11.14 34.45
C SER A 299 28.95 -10.61 35.79
N PRO A 300 28.26 -10.86 36.92
CA PRO A 300 28.69 -10.39 38.24
C PRO A 300 30.10 -10.83 38.66
N ASP A 301 30.56 -12.00 38.20
CA ASP A 301 31.91 -12.50 38.44
C ASP A 301 32.98 -11.91 37.50
N GLY A 302 32.56 -11.13 36.51
CA GLY A 302 33.42 -10.45 35.54
C GLY A 302 33.93 -11.33 34.39
N LYS A 303 33.49 -12.59 34.28
CA LYS A 303 34.06 -13.58 33.36
C LYS A 303 33.35 -13.70 32.02
N LEU A 304 32.10 -13.25 31.92
CA LEU A 304 31.33 -13.27 30.68
C LEU A 304 30.88 -11.86 30.31
N VAL A 305 30.85 -11.59 29.01
CA VAL A 305 30.23 -10.39 28.42
C VAL A 305 29.16 -10.85 27.45
N ALA A 306 27.95 -10.29 27.59
CA ALA A 306 26.84 -10.48 26.67
C ALA A 306 26.72 -9.26 25.74
N SER A 307 26.51 -9.49 24.45
CA SER A 307 26.29 -8.44 23.44
C SER A 307 24.94 -8.61 22.75
N ALA A 308 24.06 -7.61 22.86
CA ALA A 308 22.74 -7.58 22.22
C ALA A 308 22.74 -6.72 20.96
N SER A 309 22.13 -7.19 19.88
CA SER A 309 22.35 -6.63 18.54
C SER A 309 21.11 -6.52 17.67
N ALA A 310 21.21 -5.61 16.69
CA ALA A 310 20.23 -5.40 15.64
C ALA A 310 20.08 -6.59 14.67
N ASP A 311 21.01 -7.54 14.67
CA ASP A 311 20.88 -8.82 13.94
C ASP A 311 19.95 -9.84 14.65
N LYS A 312 19.22 -9.39 15.68
CA LYS A 312 18.21 -10.14 16.44
C LYS A 312 18.78 -11.18 17.41
N LEU A 313 20.11 -11.16 17.60
CA LEU A 313 20.82 -12.12 18.42
C LEU A 313 21.42 -11.47 19.67
N VAL A 314 21.60 -12.29 20.71
CA VAL A 314 22.52 -12.00 21.80
C VAL A 314 23.64 -13.02 21.80
N LYS A 315 24.90 -12.58 21.90
CA LYS A 315 26.07 -13.47 21.92
C LYS A 315 26.84 -13.33 23.24
N LEU A 316 27.44 -14.42 23.69
CA LEU A 316 28.22 -14.51 24.92
C LEU A 316 29.69 -14.72 24.62
N TRP A 317 30.55 -14.03 25.39
CA TRP A 317 31.99 -13.99 25.19
C TRP A 317 32.72 -14.17 26.52
N LYS A 318 33.76 -15.00 26.57
CA LYS A 318 34.64 -15.08 27.74
C LYS A 318 35.51 -13.83 27.85
N ALA A 319 35.51 -13.18 29.00
CA ALA A 319 36.41 -12.06 29.24
C ALA A 319 37.87 -12.54 29.31
N GLY A 320 38.78 -11.73 28.76
CA GLY A 320 40.22 -12.05 28.74
C GLY A 320 40.70 -12.55 27.39
N ASP A 321 40.33 -13.77 27.00
CA ASP A 321 40.67 -14.34 25.69
C ASP A 321 39.65 -14.01 24.59
N TRP A 322 38.45 -13.57 24.98
CA TRP A 322 37.34 -13.17 24.13
C TRP A 322 36.82 -14.28 23.21
N SER A 323 36.94 -15.54 23.66
CA SER A 323 36.35 -16.66 22.93
C SER A 323 34.82 -16.59 22.94
N PHE A 324 34.21 -16.95 21.81
CA PHE A 324 32.77 -17.08 21.67
C PHE A 324 32.24 -18.28 22.46
N GLU A 325 31.22 -18.07 23.30
CA GLU A 325 30.62 -19.11 24.14
C GLU A 325 29.27 -19.60 23.63
N GLY A 326 28.51 -18.76 22.93
CA GLY A 326 27.21 -19.16 22.42
C GLY A 326 26.28 -18.00 22.08
N THR A 327 25.14 -18.35 21.49
CA THR A 327 24.10 -17.43 21.02
C THR A 327 22.79 -17.72 21.74
N LEU A 328 22.07 -16.65 22.09
CA LEU A 328 20.67 -16.69 22.50
C LEU A 328 19.81 -16.23 21.31
N GLU A 329 18.96 -17.13 20.82
CA GLU A 329 18.14 -16.93 19.62
C GLU A 329 16.65 -17.09 19.96
N GLY A 330 15.83 -16.09 19.61
CA GLY A 330 14.37 -16.15 19.83
C GLY A 330 13.64 -14.82 19.72
N HIS A 331 14.33 -13.67 19.67
CA HIS A 331 13.71 -12.39 19.32
C HIS A 331 13.34 -12.34 17.84
N THR A 332 12.17 -11.76 17.52
CA THR A 332 11.71 -11.63 16.12
C THR A 332 12.15 -10.32 15.48
N GLU A 333 12.63 -9.35 16.28
CA GLU A 333 13.20 -8.06 15.83
C GLU A 333 14.48 -7.70 16.62
N GLN A 334 15.03 -6.50 16.44
CA GLN A 334 16.31 -6.07 17.04
C GLN A 334 16.32 -6.21 18.57
N VAL A 335 17.43 -6.70 19.15
CA VAL A 335 17.60 -6.78 20.61
C VAL A 335 18.30 -5.52 21.11
N LEU A 336 17.60 -4.71 21.92
CA LEU A 336 18.05 -3.38 22.33
C LEU A 336 18.74 -3.38 23.70
N ALA A 337 18.42 -4.34 24.57
CA ALA A 337 18.96 -4.38 25.92
C ALA A 337 19.26 -5.81 26.39
N VAL A 338 20.24 -5.94 27.28
CA VAL A 338 20.64 -7.19 27.93
C VAL A 338 21.12 -6.91 29.34
N ALA A 339 20.76 -7.77 30.31
CA ALA A 339 21.34 -7.75 31.64
C ALA A 339 21.47 -9.15 32.23
N PHE A 340 22.58 -9.41 32.91
CA PHE A 340 22.72 -10.58 33.77
C PHE A 340 21.91 -10.42 35.05
N ASP A 341 21.38 -11.53 35.56
CA ASP A 341 20.84 -11.57 36.91
C ASP A 341 21.97 -11.47 37.96
N PRO A 342 21.66 -11.12 39.22
CA PRO A 342 22.69 -10.97 40.25
C PRO A 342 23.50 -12.24 40.56
N SER A 343 23.01 -13.42 40.17
CA SER A 343 23.76 -14.68 40.31
C SER A 343 24.72 -14.95 39.14
N GLY A 344 24.47 -14.36 37.97
CA GLY A 344 25.20 -14.64 36.72
C GLY A 344 24.77 -15.94 36.03
N GLU A 345 23.78 -16.66 36.56
CA GLU A 345 23.28 -17.93 36.00
C GLU A 345 22.21 -17.69 34.92
N ARG A 346 21.59 -16.50 34.90
CA ARG A 346 20.48 -16.12 34.01
C ARG A 346 20.72 -14.76 33.34
N ILE A 347 20.09 -14.55 32.19
CA ILE A 347 20.15 -13.31 31.41
C ILE A 347 18.74 -12.89 31.00
N ALA A 348 18.43 -11.59 31.07
CA ALA A 348 17.24 -11.00 30.46
C ALA A 348 17.64 -10.22 29.22
N THR A 349 16.81 -10.28 28.20
CA THR A 349 16.95 -9.54 26.94
C THR A 349 15.65 -8.82 26.61
N ALA A 350 15.73 -7.65 25.98
CA ALA A 350 14.57 -6.89 25.55
C ALA A 350 14.79 -6.32 24.15
N GLY A 351 13.72 -6.27 23.35
CA GLY A 351 13.83 -5.95 21.93
C GLY A 351 12.70 -5.11 21.34
N ALA A 352 12.85 -4.81 20.04
CA ALA A 352 11.87 -4.09 19.23
C ALA A 352 10.60 -4.89 18.96
N ASP A 353 10.60 -6.20 19.24
CA ASP A 353 9.41 -7.07 19.20
C ASP A 353 8.48 -6.89 20.42
N ALA A 354 8.70 -5.83 21.20
CA ALA A 354 7.95 -5.45 22.40
C ALA A 354 7.98 -6.50 23.54
N SER A 355 8.93 -7.45 23.50
CA SER A 355 9.05 -8.54 24.47
C SER A 355 10.28 -8.40 25.37
N VAL A 356 10.18 -8.99 26.57
CA VAL A 356 11.32 -9.30 27.45
C VAL A 356 11.41 -10.82 27.55
N LYS A 357 12.62 -11.36 27.37
CA LYS A 357 12.90 -12.81 27.40
C LYS A 357 13.96 -13.12 28.44
N ALA A 358 13.85 -14.27 29.09
CA ALA A 358 14.80 -14.74 30.10
C ALA A 358 15.41 -16.09 29.71
N TRP A 359 16.71 -16.21 29.92
CA TRP A 359 17.56 -17.28 29.39
C TRP A 359 18.44 -17.88 30.49
N ARG A 360 18.73 -19.17 30.40
CA ARG A 360 19.75 -19.81 31.22
C ARG A 360 21.10 -19.72 30.52
N VAL A 361 22.12 -19.19 31.19
CA VAL A 361 23.47 -18.99 30.61
C VAL A 361 24.10 -20.31 30.20
N LYS A 362 23.98 -21.35 31.04
CA LYS A 362 24.64 -22.65 30.80
C LYS A 362 24.05 -23.44 29.64
N THR A 363 22.72 -23.36 29.44
CA THR A 363 22.03 -24.15 28.42
C THR A 363 21.69 -23.34 27.18
N LEU A 364 21.81 -22.02 27.24
CA LEU A 364 21.42 -21.06 26.19
C LEU A 364 19.94 -21.15 25.81
N LYS A 365 19.11 -21.75 26.67
CA LYS A 365 17.67 -21.93 26.43
C LYS A 365 16.87 -20.82 27.07
N GLU A 366 15.89 -20.33 26.31
CA GLU A 366 14.80 -19.51 26.83
C GLU A 366 14.00 -20.34 27.85
N PHE A 367 13.64 -19.73 28.98
CA PHE A 367 12.76 -20.35 29.98
C PHE A 367 11.55 -19.48 30.33
N SER A 368 11.52 -18.22 29.86
CA SER A 368 10.38 -17.33 30.07
C SER A 368 10.36 -16.23 29.00
N THR A 369 9.16 -15.92 28.49
CA THR A 369 8.89 -14.73 27.68
C THR A 369 7.72 -13.98 28.31
N PHE A 370 7.84 -12.67 28.44
CA PHE A 370 6.77 -11.81 28.93
C PHE A 370 6.77 -10.47 28.19
N SER A 371 5.59 -10.05 27.76
CA SER A 371 5.32 -8.74 27.17
C SER A 371 4.26 -8.04 27.99
N GLY A 372 4.28 -6.70 27.98
CA GLY A 372 3.24 -5.97 28.69
C GLY A 372 1.87 -6.19 28.05
N ARG A 373 0.80 -6.30 28.85
CA ARG A 373 -0.56 -6.38 28.28
C ARG A 373 -0.79 -5.18 27.34
N ASN A 374 -1.04 -5.45 26.05
CA ASN A 374 -1.19 -4.48 24.95
C ASN A 374 0.08 -3.71 24.53
N ALA A 375 1.29 -4.17 24.87
CA ALA A 375 2.53 -3.53 24.41
C ALA A 375 2.71 -3.72 22.89
N LYS A 376 2.72 -2.61 22.15
CA LYS A 376 3.00 -2.55 20.70
C LYS A 376 4.37 -1.93 20.36
N LEU A 377 5.17 -1.58 21.37
CA LEU A 377 6.34 -0.71 21.21
C LEU A 377 7.62 -1.34 21.76
N ALA A 378 8.74 -0.95 21.16
CA ALA A 378 10.07 -1.46 21.47
C ALA A 378 10.46 -1.23 22.93
N LYS A 379 11.12 -2.22 23.53
CA LYS A 379 11.70 -2.13 24.87
C LYS A 379 13.13 -1.62 24.77
N THR A 380 13.38 -0.43 25.31
CA THR A 380 14.62 0.33 25.04
C THR A 380 15.75 0.01 25.99
N ASP A 381 15.46 -0.31 27.25
CA ASP A 381 16.45 -0.67 28.27
C ASP A 381 15.85 -1.57 29.36
N LEU A 382 16.69 -2.31 30.09
CA LEU A 382 16.26 -3.16 31.19
C LEU A 382 17.28 -3.22 32.35
N ILE A 383 16.77 -3.43 33.55
CA ILE A 383 17.56 -3.63 34.77
C ILE A 383 17.08 -4.94 35.42
N TRP A 384 18.01 -5.84 35.79
CA TRP A 384 17.70 -7.01 36.62
C TRP A 384 18.41 -6.92 37.97
N LYS A 385 17.64 -6.91 39.06
CA LYS A 385 18.12 -7.03 40.45
C LYS A 385 17.32 -8.09 41.22
N LEU A 386 17.78 -8.42 42.42
CA LEU A 386 16.95 -9.10 43.41
C LEU A 386 16.06 -8.07 44.10
N ASN A 387 14.86 -8.46 44.52
CA ASN A 387 13.84 -7.56 45.04
C ASN A 387 14.39 -6.66 46.17
N PRO A 388 14.62 -5.36 45.90
CA PRO A 388 15.29 -4.46 46.83
C PRO A 388 14.39 -4.02 48.01
N THR A 389 13.10 -4.38 47.99
CA THR A 389 12.17 -4.16 49.11
C THR A 389 12.30 -5.23 50.20
N LYS A 390 12.90 -6.39 49.89
CA LYS A 390 13.13 -7.45 50.88
C LYS A 390 14.47 -7.24 51.58
N GLU A 391 14.51 -7.56 52.87
CA GLU A 391 15.74 -7.47 53.68
C GLU A 391 16.77 -8.55 53.29
N LYS A 392 16.29 -9.74 52.92
CA LYS A 392 17.09 -10.88 52.46
C LYS A 392 16.42 -11.54 51.25
N PRO A 393 16.48 -10.94 50.06
CA PRO A 393 15.90 -11.53 48.87
C PRO A 393 16.70 -12.78 48.45
N ASP A 394 16.00 -13.80 47.97
CA ASP A 394 16.62 -15.02 47.46
C ASP A 394 16.68 -15.06 45.92
N LYS A 395 17.18 -16.16 45.34
CA LYS A 395 17.34 -16.29 43.87
C LYS A 395 16.02 -16.25 43.09
N LYS A 396 14.86 -16.44 43.73
CA LYS A 396 13.53 -16.41 43.10
C LYS A 396 12.88 -15.03 43.20
N ASP A 397 13.47 -14.11 43.98
CA ASP A 397 13.00 -12.74 44.16
C ASP A 397 13.45 -11.83 43.03
N ASP A 398 13.17 -12.24 41.79
CA ASP A 398 13.53 -11.49 40.60
C ASP A 398 12.78 -10.14 40.52
N TRP A 399 13.53 -9.10 40.17
CA TRP A 399 13.04 -7.74 40.04
C TRP A 399 13.60 -7.12 38.76
N ILE A 400 12.78 -7.11 37.71
CA ILE A 400 13.16 -6.64 36.38
C ILE A 400 12.37 -5.37 36.05
N VAL A 401 13.07 -4.26 35.80
CA VAL A 401 12.45 -3.03 35.30
C VAL A 401 12.82 -2.87 33.83
N ALA A 402 11.82 -2.71 32.97
CA ALA A 402 12.02 -2.42 31.55
C ALA A 402 11.41 -1.07 31.18
N THR A 403 12.06 -0.35 30.27
CA THR A 403 11.59 0.92 29.69
C THR A 403 11.15 0.73 28.24
N ASP A 404 10.35 1.64 27.71
CA ASP A 404 9.87 1.60 26.32
C ASP A 404 9.73 2.97 25.65
N GLU A 405 9.52 2.98 24.34
CA GLU A 405 9.57 4.18 23.50
C GLU A 405 8.37 5.15 23.63
N ALA A 406 7.29 4.82 24.36
CA ALA A 406 6.16 5.75 24.52
C ALA A 406 5.46 5.72 25.88
N GLY A 407 6.09 5.15 26.92
CA GLY A 407 5.35 4.78 28.11
C GLY A 407 6.14 4.79 29.41
N ALA A 408 5.43 4.35 30.46
CA ALA A 408 5.97 4.23 31.80
C ALA A 408 6.83 2.97 31.94
N PRO A 409 7.90 3.02 32.77
CA PRO A 409 8.66 1.82 33.09
C PRO A 409 7.75 0.74 33.68
N ARG A 410 8.05 -0.51 33.37
CA ARG A 410 7.28 -1.67 33.80
C ARG A 410 8.12 -2.56 34.68
N LEU A 411 7.56 -2.95 35.81
CA LEU A 411 8.16 -3.87 36.75
C LEU A 411 7.61 -5.29 36.51
N PHE A 412 8.52 -6.25 36.35
CA PHE A 412 8.25 -7.67 36.29
C PHE A 412 8.85 -8.36 37.52
N THR A 413 8.02 -9.17 38.18
CA THR A 413 8.35 -9.95 39.39
C THR A 413 7.73 -11.34 39.28
N GLU A 414 8.10 -12.25 40.18
CA GLU A 414 7.49 -13.60 40.24
C GLU A 414 7.60 -14.32 38.88
N LEU A 415 8.82 -14.39 38.33
CA LEU A 415 9.09 -15.04 37.03
C LEU A 415 8.67 -16.51 37.09
N VAL A 416 7.93 -16.94 36.09
CA VAL A 416 7.51 -18.32 35.92
C VAL A 416 8.45 -18.98 34.92
N GLU A 417 9.08 -20.07 35.34
CA GLU A 417 9.91 -20.91 34.48
C GLU A 417 9.01 -21.93 33.76
N HIS A 418 8.99 -21.88 32.44
CA HIS A 418 8.30 -22.85 31.58
C HIS A 418 9.31 -23.61 30.73
N GLU A 419 9.06 -24.90 30.47
CA GLU A 419 9.80 -25.64 29.45
C GLU A 419 9.04 -25.53 28.11
N GLY A 420 9.57 -24.72 27.19
CA GLY A 420 9.05 -24.56 25.83
C GLY A 420 8.35 -23.23 25.54
N ALA A 421 7.98 -23.02 24.27
CA ALA A 421 7.34 -21.79 23.77
C ALA A 421 5.82 -21.79 24.09
N GLN A 422 5.44 -21.46 25.33
CA GLN A 422 4.03 -21.21 25.70
C GLN A 422 3.73 -19.72 25.87
N THR A 423 2.47 -19.34 25.65
CA THR A 423 1.97 -17.96 25.57
C THR A 423 1.32 -17.44 26.86
N SER A 424 1.50 -18.10 28.01
CA SER A 424 1.05 -17.58 29.31
C SER A 424 1.90 -16.40 29.77
N THR A 425 1.35 -15.51 30.61
CA THR A 425 2.08 -14.39 31.20
C THR A 425 3.25 -14.91 32.05
N GLY A 426 4.47 -14.90 31.50
CA GLY A 426 5.68 -15.48 32.13
C GLY A 426 6.19 -14.75 33.37
N ALA A 427 5.57 -13.64 33.78
CA ALA A 427 5.87 -12.91 35.00
C ALA A 427 4.65 -12.08 35.45
N LYS A 428 4.63 -11.68 36.73
CA LYS A 428 3.69 -10.68 37.24
C LYS A 428 4.16 -9.28 36.86
N GLU A 429 3.29 -8.56 36.16
CA GLU A 429 3.56 -7.23 35.60
C GLU A 429 2.88 -6.12 36.41
N ARG A 430 3.59 -4.99 36.60
CA ARG A 430 3.04 -3.73 37.11
C ARG A 430 3.64 -2.54 36.35
N ALA A 431 2.79 -1.76 35.67
CA ALA A 431 3.20 -0.48 35.08
C ALA A 431 3.35 0.61 36.17
N TRP A 432 4.37 1.46 36.05
CA TRP A 432 4.54 2.62 36.91
C TRP A 432 3.69 3.82 36.43
N PRO A 433 3.35 4.78 37.31
CA PRO A 433 2.60 5.99 36.93
C PRO A 433 3.47 7.03 36.17
N ASN A 434 2.82 7.95 35.46
CA ASN A 434 3.41 9.15 34.79
C ASN A 434 4.51 8.85 33.75
N GLY A 435 4.12 8.29 32.60
CA GLY A 435 5.02 7.73 31.59
C GLY A 435 5.01 8.40 30.21
N ASP A 436 4.64 9.67 30.08
CA ASP A 436 4.32 10.26 28.77
C ASP A 436 5.55 10.67 27.92
N ALA A 437 6.74 10.19 28.25
CA ALA A 437 7.98 10.50 27.54
C ALA A 437 8.70 9.21 27.13
N GLY A 438 9.10 9.10 25.86
CA GLY A 438 9.82 7.94 25.35
C GLY A 438 11.18 7.77 26.03
N HIS A 439 11.31 6.74 26.87
CA HIS A 439 12.52 6.48 27.63
C HIS A 439 13.57 5.80 26.76
N THR A 440 14.81 6.27 26.88
CA THR A 440 15.95 5.79 26.10
C THR A 440 16.83 4.83 26.90
N THR A 441 16.92 5.03 28.22
CA THR A 441 17.83 4.29 29.11
C THR A 441 17.37 4.32 30.58
N ALA A 442 17.83 3.38 31.39
CA ALA A 442 17.56 3.31 32.82
C ALA A 442 18.79 2.86 33.65
N ALA A 443 18.89 3.35 34.88
CA ALA A 443 19.91 2.92 35.84
C ALA A 443 19.33 2.74 37.25
N PHE A 444 19.93 1.87 38.07
CA PHE A 444 19.53 1.63 39.45
C PHE A 444 20.62 2.05 40.44
N SER A 445 20.26 2.87 41.42
CA SER A 445 21.12 3.23 42.55
C SER A 445 20.86 2.31 43.74
N ALA A 446 21.87 1.51 44.11
CA ALA A 446 21.78 0.62 45.26
C ALA A 446 21.78 1.38 46.60
N ALA A 447 22.47 2.52 46.71
CA ALA A 447 22.55 3.31 47.93
C ALA A 447 21.22 3.97 48.30
N THR A 448 20.52 4.52 47.31
CA THR A 448 19.25 5.25 47.53
C THR A 448 18.02 4.41 47.25
N LYS A 449 18.20 3.20 46.69
CA LYS A 449 17.12 2.32 46.21
C LYS A 449 16.18 3.02 45.23
N GLN A 450 16.74 3.78 44.29
CA GLN A 450 16.01 4.51 43.26
C GLN A 450 16.34 4.01 41.87
N VAL A 451 15.37 4.12 40.96
CA VAL A 451 15.56 3.95 39.51
C VAL A 451 15.54 5.31 38.83
N ALA A 452 16.58 5.60 38.08
CA ALA A 452 16.67 6.74 37.20
C ALA A 452 16.30 6.30 35.77
N THR A 453 15.46 7.06 35.06
CA THR A 453 15.22 6.85 33.62
C THR A 453 15.45 8.14 32.85
N GLY A 454 16.12 8.04 31.70
CA GLY A 454 16.34 9.15 30.77
C GLY A 454 15.38 9.09 29.58
N ASP A 455 15.07 10.24 28.99
CA ASP A 455 14.23 10.35 27.80
C ASP A 455 14.87 11.13 26.64
N VAL A 456 14.19 11.11 25.49
CA VAL A 456 14.60 11.80 24.26
C VAL A 456 14.57 13.34 24.36
N LYS A 457 13.93 13.91 25.39
CA LYS A 457 13.87 15.37 25.63
C LYS A 457 14.99 15.85 26.56
N GLY A 458 15.81 14.94 27.07
CA GLY A 458 16.91 15.26 27.97
C GLY A 458 16.56 15.17 29.45
N VAL A 459 15.35 14.76 29.80
CA VAL A 459 14.90 14.72 31.19
C VAL A 459 15.30 13.40 31.83
N VAL A 460 15.87 13.47 33.04
CA VAL A 460 16.08 12.28 33.89
C VAL A 460 15.09 12.31 35.04
N THR A 461 14.33 11.23 35.20
CA THR A 461 13.34 11.08 36.27
C THR A 461 13.80 10.03 37.27
N LEU A 462 13.95 10.41 38.53
CA LEU A 462 14.22 9.51 39.66
C LEU A 462 12.91 8.99 40.25
N ARG A 463 12.87 7.67 40.51
CA ARG A 463 11.70 6.99 41.06
C ARG A 463 12.09 6.09 42.22
N ASP A 464 11.19 5.99 43.20
CA ASP A 464 11.31 4.98 44.25
C ASP A 464 10.92 3.58 43.74
N LEU A 465 11.04 2.56 44.61
CA LEU A 465 10.72 1.16 44.28
C LEU A 465 9.24 0.90 43.99
N THR A 466 8.34 1.85 44.30
CA THR A 466 6.92 1.77 43.94
C THR A 466 6.65 2.31 42.55
N GLY A 467 7.62 3.01 41.95
CA GLY A 467 7.49 3.71 40.67
C GLY A 467 7.05 5.16 40.80
N LYS A 468 6.93 5.69 42.03
CA LYS A 468 6.56 7.08 42.26
C LYS A 468 7.75 7.98 41.94
N GLU A 469 7.50 9.02 41.14
CA GLU A 469 8.48 10.07 40.85
C GLU A 469 8.88 10.79 42.16
N THR A 470 10.18 10.80 42.43
CA THR A 470 10.78 11.48 43.59
C THR A 470 11.46 12.79 43.21
N LYS A 471 12.08 12.85 42.02
CA LYS A 471 12.77 14.04 41.51
C LYS A 471 12.85 13.99 39.98
N ARG A 472 12.82 15.18 39.36
CA ARG A 472 13.09 15.38 37.94
C ARG A 472 14.33 16.26 37.76
N LEU A 473 15.23 15.81 36.91
CA LEU A 473 16.44 16.53 36.51
C LEU A 473 16.21 17.05 35.09
N GLU A 474 15.74 18.28 35.01
CA GLU A 474 15.49 18.98 33.76
C GLU A 474 16.80 19.32 33.05
N VAL A 475 16.69 19.64 31.77
CA VAL A 475 17.76 20.27 31.00
C VAL A 475 18.05 21.64 31.60
N ILE A 476 19.32 21.92 31.91
CA ILE A 476 19.74 23.26 32.32
C ILE A 476 19.88 24.09 31.04
N PRO A 477 19.09 25.15 30.84
CA PRO A 477 19.17 25.95 29.63
C PRO A 477 20.55 26.60 29.54
N GLU A 478 21.26 26.34 28.44
CA GLU A 478 22.42 27.17 28.08
C GLU A 478 21.92 28.57 27.67
N PRO A 479 22.70 29.64 27.93
CA PRO A 479 22.38 30.95 27.36
C PRO A 479 22.33 30.83 25.84
N GLU A 480 21.26 31.36 25.22
CA GLU A 480 21.07 31.35 23.78
C GLU A 480 22.30 31.97 23.08
N HIS A 481 23.07 31.15 22.38
CA HIS A 481 23.95 31.64 21.33
C HIS A 481 23.13 31.76 20.06
N GLU A 482 23.27 32.89 19.36
CA GLU A 482 22.71 33.10 18.02
C GLU A 482 23.21 31.99 17.08
N ALA A 483 22.41 30.92 16.94
CA ALA A 483 22.65 29.92 15.93
C ALA A 483 22.52 30.58 14.55
N GLN A 484 23.43 30.26 13.63
CA GLN A 484 23.36 30.81 12.28
C GLN A 484 21.99 30.49 11.66
N PRO A 485 21.31 31.47 11.03
CA PRO A 485 19.97 31.30 10.51
C PRO A 485 20.01 30.41 9.26
N LEU A 486 19.90 29.10 9.46
CA LEU A 486 19.41 28.22 8.41
C LEU A 486 17.90 28.42 8.32
N SER A 487 17.37 28.52 7.10
CA SER A 487 15.92 28.50 6.89
C SER A 487 15.35 27.25 7.59
N PRO A 488 14.34 27.40 8.46
CA PRO A 488 13.80 26.27 9.20
C PRO A 488 13.11 25.31 8.23
N ILE A 489 13.46 24.02 8.33
CA ILE A 489 12.93 22.94 7.49
C ILE A 489 12.12 22.01 8.38
N SER A 490 10.89 21.70 8.00
CA SER A 490 10.05 20.77 8.77
C SER A 490 10.01 19.38 8.16
N PHE A 491 9.69 18.38 8.98
CA PHE A 491 9.40 17.05 8.46
C PHE A 491 8.18 17.09 7.54
N ARG A 492 7.11 17.74 8.00
CA ARG A 492 5.78 17.71 7.38
C ARG A 492 5.74 18.33 5.98
N ASN A 493 6.26 19.54 5.80
CA ASN A 493 6.08 20.30 4.57
C ASN A 493 7.25 20.18 3.60
N ASP A 494 8.44 19.81 4.07
CA ASP A 494 9.66 19.85 3.25
C ASP A 494 10.30 18.46 3.07
N VAL A 495 10.34 17.62 4.10
CA VAL A 495 10.96 16.28 4.03
C VAL A 495 9.99 15.20 3.52
N LEU A 496 8.76 15.20 4.02
CA LEU A 496 7.76 14.21 3.66
C LEU A 496 7.50 14.16 2.14
N PRO A 497 7.35 15.30 1.43
CA PRO A 497 7.21 15.30 -0.02
C PRO A 497 8.42 14.68 -0.73
N ILE A 498 9.64 14.92 -0.22
CA ILE A 498 10.87 14.34 -0.77
C ILE A 498 10.89 12.83 -0.61
N LEU A 499 10.54 12.31 0.58
CA LEU A 499 10.50 10.86 0.83
C LEU A 499 9.47 10.16 -0.07
N ASN A 500 8.32 10.78 -0.28
CA ASN A 500 7.30 10.31 -1.22
C ASN A 500 7.81 10.33 -2.66
N ARG A 501 8.35 11.46 -3.11
CA ARG A 501 8.87 11.64 -4.48
C ARG A 501 10.02 10.69 -4.79
N ALA A 502 10.91 10.46 -3.82
CA ALA A 502 12.01 9.51 -3.92
C ALA A 502 11.55 8.04 -3.89
N GLY A 503 10.27 7.77 -3.58
CA GLY A 503 9.69 6.43 -3.50
C GLY A 503 10.03 5.66 -2.22
N CYS A 504 10.56 6.32 -1.18
CA CYS A 504 10.89 5.68 0.09
C CYS A 504 9.64 5.16 0.82
N ALA A 505 8.55 5.94 0.80
CA ALA A 505 7.25 5.61 1.37
C ALA A 505 6.29 4.90 0.37
N SER A 506 6.84 4.23 -0.64
CA SER A 506 6.07 3.40 -1.57
C SER A 506 5.84 1.99 -1.03
N GLY A 507 4.75 1.33 -1.44
CA GLY A 507 4.41 -0.04 -1.01
C GLY A 507 5.45 -1.10 -1.38
N ASN A 508 6.32 -0.83 -2.36
CA ASN A 508 7.43 -1.70 -2.72
C ASN A 508 8.64 -1.57 -1.77
N CYS A 509 8.71 -0.49 -0.99
CA CYS A 509 9.82 -0.13 -0.10
C CYS A 509 9.40 -0.22 1.38
N HIS A 510 9.48 0.89 2.13
CA HIS A 510 9.24 0.92 3.57
C HIS A 510 7.76 1.03 3.95
N ALA A 511 6.87 1.28 2.99
CA ALA A 511 5.43 1.26 3.20
C ALA A 511 4.73 -0.06 2.88
N LYS A 512 5.49 -1.15 2.83
CA LYS A 512 4.93 -2.51 2.80
C LYS A 512 4.24 -2.81 4.14
N ALA A 513 3.21 -3.65 4.13
CA ALA A 513 2.59 -4.14 5.37
C ALA A 513 3.65 -4.78 6.29
N GLY A 514 3.89 -4.16 7.46
CA GLY A 514 4.92 -4.55 8.43
C GLY A 514 6.32 -3.95 8.20
N GLY A 515 6.49 -3.02 7.25
CA GLY A 515 7.77 -2.39 6.94
C GLY A 515 8.77 -3.33 6.25
N ARG A 516 10.05 -2.94 6.27
CA ARG A 516 11.18 -3.79 5.83
C ARG A 516 12.35 -3.67 6.79
N ASN A 517 12.85 -4.82 7.28
CA ASN A 517 14.00 -4.92 8.19
C ASN A 517 13.88 -4.02 9.43
N GLY A 518 12.68 -3.99 10.04
CA GLY A 518 12.37 -3.15 11.19
C GLY A 518 12.39 -1.65 10.90
N PHE A 519 12.12 -1.22 9.65
CA PHE A 519 11.85 0.18 9.33
C PHE A 519 10.56 0.27 8.53
N GLN A 520 9.58 0.98 9.08
CA GLN A 520 8.26 1.13 8.50
C GLN A 520 7.92 2.60 8.26
N LEU A 521 7.40 2.90 7.08
CA LEU A 521 6.77 4.18 6.78
C LEU A 521 5.32 3.92 6.42
N SER A 522 4.47 4.90 6.62
CA SER A 522 3.08 4.90 6.16
C SER A 522 3.06 5.02 4.64
N ILE A 523 2.11 4.33 4.01
CA ILE A 523 1.96 4.40 2.55
C ILE A 523 1.57 5.81 2.16
N PHE A 524 2.26 6.39 1.16
CA PHE A 524 2.07 7.77 0.70
C PHE A 524 2.13 8.84 1.81
N SER A 525 2.71 8.51 2.97
CA SER A 525 2.91 9.42 4.10
C SER A 525 1.64 9.87 4.85
N PHE A 526 0.62 9.01 4.92
CA PHE A 526 -0.63 9.30 5.64
C PHE A 526 -0.54 9.35 7.17
N ASP A 527 0.53 8.83 7.79
CA ASP A 527 0.80 9.03 9.22
C ASP A 527 2.17 9.72 9.41
N PRO A 528 2.26 11.03 9.18
CA PRO A 528 3.52 11.77 9.30
C PRO A 528 4.15 11.67 10.70
N LYS A 529 3.34 11.52 11.75
CA LYS A 529 3.84 11.43 13.12
C LYS A 529 4.55 10.10 13.35
N SER A 530 3.93 9.00 12.92
CA SER A 530 4.59 7.69 12.97
C SER A 530 5.83 7.66 12.08
N ASP A 531 5.75 8.20 10.85
CA ASP A 531 6.90 8.24 9.92
C ASP A 531 8.09 8.99 10.49
N HIS A 532 7.82 10.15 11.11
CA HIS A 532 8.83 10.95 11.80
C HIS A 532 9.48 10.17 12.93
N ARG A 533 8.67 9.53 13.79
CA ARG A 533 9.16 8.72 14.91
C ARG A 533 10.02 7.56 14.43
N GLU A 534 9.62 6.85 13.38
CA GLU A 534 10.37 5.73 12.79
C GLU A 534 11.74 6.16 12.23
N ILE A 535 11.83 7.39 11.71
CA ILE A 535 13.08 7.95 11.21
C ILE A 535 13.94 8.50 12.35
N VAL A 536 13.37 9.19 13.33
CA VAL A 536 14.13 9.99 14.31
C VAL A 536 14.36 9.25 15.63
N GLN A 537 13.41 8.44 16.09
CA GLN A 537 13.39 7.88 17.45
C GLN A 537 13.60 6.36 17.47
N ASP A 538 13.00 5.62 16.54
CA ASP A 538 13.04 4.15 16.53
C ASP A 538 14.48 3.59 16.59
N ALA A 539 14.63 2.50 17.34
CA ALA A 539 15.91 1.83 17.59
C ALA A 539 16.98 2.81 18.11
N ARG A 540 16.60 3.65 19.09
CA ARG A 540 17.42 4.70 19.72
C ARG A 540 17.91 5.76 18.71
N GLY A 541 17.15 6.08 17.67
CA GLY A 541 17.52 7.12 16.69
C GLY A 541 18.75 6.76 15.85
N ARG A 542 18.93 5.47 15.53
CA ARG A 542 20.07 4.99 14.72
C ARG A 542 20.11 5.55 13.29
N ARG A 543 19.00 6.11 12.80
CA ARG A 543 18.83 6.51 11.38
C ARG A 543 19.30 7.93 11.09
N VAL A 544 19.39 8.79 12.10
CA VAL A 544 19.77 10.19 11.99
C VAL A 544 20.98 10.53 12.87
N MET A 545 21.82 11.46 12.40
CA MET A 545 23.00 11.95 13.10
C MET A 545 23.12 13.47 12.88
N PRO A 546 22.53 14.30 13.77
CA PRO A 546 22.53 15.76 13.59
C PRO A 546 23.93 16.38 13.48
N ALA A 547 24.90 15.88 14.26
CA ALA A 547 26.28 16.38 14.24
C ALA A 547 27.06 16.02 12.95
N ALA A 548 26.61 15.01 12.20
CA ALA A 548 27.19 14.62 10.92
C ALA A 548 26.09 14.06 10.00
N PRO A 549 25.24 14.93 9.41
CA PRO A 549 24.03 14.49 8.71
C PRO A 549 24.29 13.48 7.59
N ASP A 550 25.34 13.65 6.80
CA ASP A 550 25.71 12.75 5.70
C ASP A 550 26.09 11.34 6.19
N GLU A 551 26.44 11.17 7.46
CA GLU A 551 26.72 9.87 8.09
C GLU A 551 25.45 9.14 8.55
N SER A 552 24.30 9.82 8.50
CA SER A 552 22.98 9.25 8.82
C SER A 552 22.65 8.07 7.93
N LEU A 553 22.18 6.97 8.53
CA LEU A 553 21.81 5.76 7.80
C LEU A 553 20.77 6.04 6.70
N LEU A 554 19.82 6.95 6.97
CA LEU A 554 18.79 7.38 6.02
C LEU A 554 19.43 7.89 4.70
N LEU A 555 20.37 8.82 4.80
CA LEU A 555 21.04 9.42 3.65
C LEU A 555 22.00 8.43 2.96
N ARG A 556 22.80 7.69 3.73
CA ARG A 556 23.74 6.70 3.16
C ARG A 556 23.03 5.61 2.36
N LYS A 557 21.86 5.12 2.83
CA LYS A 557 21.04 4.14 2.08
C LYS A 557 20.39 4.79 0.85
N ALA A 558 19.81 5.98 1.00
CA ALA A 558 19.13 6.65 -0.11
C ALA A 558 20.09 7.03 -1.25
N MET A 559 21.32 7.43 -0.93
CA MET A 559 22.37 7.71 -1.92
C MET A 559 23.12 6.47 -2.40
N LYS A 560 22.83 5.29 -1.83
CA LYS A 560 23.53 4.02 -2.08
C LYS A 560 25.05 4.10 -1.80
N VAL A 561 25.44 4.93 -0.82
CA VAL A 561 26.81 4.93 -0.23
C VAL A 561 27.07 3.60 0.47
N ILE A 562 26.03 3.05 1.07
CA ILE A 562 25.99 1.66 1.52
C ILE A 562 24.91 0.91 0.77
N ASP A 563 25.01 -0.41 0.76
CA ASP A 563 24.09 -1.27 0.06
C ASP A 563 22.64 -1.10 0.53
N HIS A 564 21.74 -0.92 -0.43
CA HIS A 564 20.32 -0.76 -0.20
C HIS A 564 19.54 -1.50 -1.30
N GLU A 565 18.63 -2.40 -0.92
CA GLU A 565 17.81 -3.16 -1.87
C GLU A 565 16.90 -2.27 -2.71
N GLY A 566 16.42 -1.15 -2.13
CA GLY A 566 15.68 -0.13 -2.87
C GLY A 566 16.54 0.59 -3.93
N GLY A 567 17.84 0.33 -4.00
CA GLY A 567 18.73 1.01 -4.91
C GLY A 567 18.96 2.48 -4.51
N LYS A 568 19.45 3.25 -5.48
CA LYS A 568 19.74 4.68 -5.31
C LYS A 568 18.47 5.49 -5.55
N ARG A 569 18.17 6.41 -4.65
CA ARG A 569 16.97 7.26 -4.66
C ARG A 569 17.26 8.69 -5.10
N PHE A 570 18.43 9.23 -4.76
CA PHE A 570 18.89 10.53 -5.21
C PHE A 570 20.42 10.63 -5.16
N GLU A 571 20.97 11.64 -5.82
CA GLU A 571 22.41 11.93 -5.91
C GLU A 571 22.92 12.76 -4.72
N LYS A 572 24.19 12.56 -4.31
CA LYS A 572 24.85 13.45 -3.34
C LYS A 572 24.92 14.86 -3.92
N GLY A 573 24.48 15.86 -3.15
CA GLY A 573 24.44 17.26 -3.56
C GLY A 573 23.17 17.68 -4.33
N SER A 574 22.25 16.76 -4.61
CA SER A 574 20.90 17.09 -5.11
C SER A 574 20.12 17.97 -4.12
N GLU A 575 19.04 18.59 -4.58
CA GLU A 575 18.14 19.36 -3.69
C GLU A 575 17.55 18.48 -2.58
N PHE A 576 17.19 17.23 -2.90
CA PHE A 576 16.69 16.26 -1.92
C PHE A 576 17.73 15.95 -0.84
N HIS A 577 18.98 15.72 -1.27
CA HIS A 577 20.09 15.51 -0.34
C HIS A 577 20.28 16.71 0.59
N LYS A 578 20.34 17.92 0.04
CA LYS A 578 20.58 19.16 0.82
C LYS A 578 19.44 19.42 1.81
N ALA A 579 18.19 19.27 1.39
CA ALA A 579 17.03 19.48 2.26
C ALA A 579 17.01 18.48 3.44
N LEU A 580 17.20 17.19 3.16
CA LEU A 580 17.26 16.16 4.20
C LEU A 580 18.46 16.32 5.14
N SER A 581 19.64 16.65 4.60
CA SER A 581 20.87 16.88 5.38
C SER A 581 20.71 18.08 6.31
N ASN A 582 20.15 19.19 5.82
CA ASN A 582 19.85 20.39 6.63
C ASN A 582 18.77 20.11 7.68
N TRP A 583 17.71 19.36 7.34
CA TRP A 583 16.67 18.98 8.30
C TRP A 583 17.26 18.14 9.45
N ILE A 584 18.12 17.16 9.15
CA ILE A 584 18.82 16.37 10.17
C ILE A 584 19.72 17.26 11.02
N ALA A 585 20.47 18.19 10.40
CA ALA A 585 21.34 19.14 11.10
C ALA A 585 20.58 20.06 12.07
N GLN A 586 19.31 20.38 11.79
CA GLN A 586 18.42 21.16 12.65
C GLN A 586 17.76 20.33 13.77
N GLY A 587 18.17 19.06 13.95
CA GLY A 587 17.59 18.18 14.97
C GLY A 587 16.34 17.44 14.50
N ALA A 588 16.12 17.41 13.19
CA ALA A 588 15.00 16.72 12.55
C ALA A 588 13.63 17.14 13.12
N PRO A 589 13.28 18.45 13.16
CA PRO A 589 12.01 18.90 13.73
C PRO A 589 10.81 18.33 12.95
N TYR A 590 9.76 17.93 13.68
CA TYR A 590 8.52 17.44 13.07
C TYR A 590 7.78 18.57 12.34
N SER A 591 7.60 19.70 13.03
CA SER A 591 6.95 20.91 12.53
C SER A 591 7.68 22.15 13.02
N ILE A 592 7.40 23.29 12.41
CA ILE A 592 7.85 24.61 12.88
C ILE A 592 6.67 25.38 13.52
N PRO A 593 6.90 26.37 14.40
CA PRO A 593 5.81 27.19 14.96
C PRO A 593 4.96 27.83 13.86
N ASP A 594 3.64 27.82 14.07
CA ASP A 594 2.64 28.38 13.14
C ASP A 594 2.72 27.83 11.70
N GLU A 595 3.20 26.59 11.55
CA GLU A 595 3.35 25.97 10.24
C GLU A 595 1.99 25.74 9.54
N PRO A 596 1.80 26.29 8.32
CA PRO A 596 0.53 26.17 7.65
C PRO A 596 0.30 24.74 7.14
N SER A 597 -0.95 24.28 7.21
CA SER A 597 -1.34 22.95 6.73
C SER A 597 -1.58 22.93 5.24
N LEU A 598 -1.15 21.88 4.55
CA LEU A 598 -1.56 21.61 3.17
C LEU A 598 -3.09 21.47 3.11
N GLU A 599 -3.73 22.19 2.19
CA GLU A 599 -5.19 22.16 1.97
C GLU A 599 -5.59 21.58 0.60
N GLY A 600 -4.61 21.30 -0.26
CA GLY A 600 -4.88 20.81 -1.61
C GLY A 600 -3.85 21.21 -2.64
N ILE A 601 -3.93 20.55 -3.79
CA ILE A 601 -3.14 20.87 -4.98
C ILE A 601 -4.02 21.25 -6.16
N THR A 602 -3.46 22.05 -7.07
CA THR A 602 -4.07 22.39 -8.35
C THR A 602 -3.06 22.18 -9.46
N ALA A 603 -3.54 21.75 -10.63
CA ALA A 603 -2.71 21.52 -11.79
C ALA A 603 -3.13 22.42 -12.95
N SER A 604 -2.15 22.90 -13.71
CA SER A 604 -2.36 23.73 -14.89
C SER A 604 -1.61 23.16 -16.10
N PRO A 605 -2.26 23.04 -17.27
CA PRO A 605 -3.69 23.23 -17.50
C PRO A 605 -4.54 22.13 -16.82
N ALA A 606 -5.69 22.49 -16.24
CA ALA A 606 -6.60 21.52 -15.60
C ALA A 606 -7.45 20.74 -16.62
N LYS A 607 -7.84 21.42 -17.72
CA LYS A 607 -8.54 20.82 -18.85
C LYS A 607 -8.12 21.48 -20.16
N GLY A 608 -8.15 20.75 -21.27
CA GLY A 608 -7.92 21.32 -22.60
C GLY A 608 -8.19 20.36 -23.75
N GLN A 609 -8.23 20.90 -24.96
CA GLN A 609 -8.33 20.14 -26.21
C GLN A 609 -6.99 20.22 -26.96
N TYR A 610 -6.51 19.07 -27.44
CA TYR A 610 -5.18 18.94 -28.00
C TYR A 610 -5.17 18.06 -29.25
N GLU A 611 -4.15 18.26 -30.08
CA GLU A 611 -3.92 17.43 -31.26
C GLU A 611 -3.25 16.09 -30.89
N LYS A 612 -3.46 15.07 -31.73
CA LYS A 612 -2.81 13.76 -31.57
C LYS A 612 -1.30 13.91 -31.59
N GLY A 613 -0.60 13.32 -30.62
CA GLY A 613 0.86 13.42 -30.49
C GLY A 613 1.39 14.73 -29.89
N GLN A 614 0.53 15.70 -29.57
CA GLN A 614 0.95 16.94 -28.92
C GLN A 614 1.60 16.66 -27.55
N LYS A 615 2.52 17.51 -27.12
CA LYS A 615 3.13 17.46 -25.78
C LYS A 615 2.65 18.63 -24.92
N VAL A 616 2.30 18.37 -23.67
CA VAL A 616 1.78 19.35 -22.71
C VAL A 616 2.54 19.23 -21.40
N LYS A 617 3.11 20.34 -20.93
CA LYS A 617 3.80 20.38 -19.63
C LYS A 617 2.83 20.79 -18.53
N LEU A 618 2.76 20.00 -17.47
CA LEU A 618 1.93 20.28 -16.30
C LEU A 618 2.71 21.09 -15.28
N LYS A 619 2.00 22.03 -14.62
CA LYS A 619 2.47 22.77 -13.45
C LYS A 619 1.56 22.49 -12.26
N VAL A 620 2.13 22.12 -11.13
CA VAL A 620 1.42 21.78 -9.89
C VAL A 620 1.67 22.85 -8.83
N LEU A 621 0.59 23.36 -8.24
CA LEU A 621 0.61 24.35 -7.15
C LEU A 621 -0.08 23.77 -5.92
N ALA A 622 0.64 23.67 -4.81
CA ALA A 622 0.09 23.37 -3.49
C ALA A 622 -0.45 24.64 -2.83
N ARG A 623 -1.59 24.55 -2.16
CA ARG A 623 -2.21 25.63 -1.36
C ARG A 623 -2.18 25.25 0.11
N TYR A 624 -1.88 26.21 0.96
CA TYR A 624 -1.79 26.03 2.40
C TYR A 624 -2.81 26.89 3.16
N SER A 625 -3.03 26.59 4.45
CA SER A 625 -4.06 27.19 5.30
C SER A 625 -3.89 28.67 5.60
N ASP A 626 -2.69 29.21 5.38
CA ASP A 626 -2.39 30.64 5.44
C ASP A 626 -2.68 31.37 4.11
N GLY A 627 -3.20 30.66 3.11
CA GLY A 627 -3.44 31.15 1.76
C GLY A 627 -2.20 31.15 0.86
N SER A 628 -1.03 30.76 1.37
CA SER A 628 0.20 30.68 0.57
C SER A 628 0.13 29.58 -0.47
N LYS A 629 0.91 29.72 -1.54
CA LYS A 629 0.98 28.74 -2.64
C LYS A 629 2.43 28.42 -2.98
N ARG A 630 2.74 27.14 -3.14
CA ARG A 630 4.08 26.66 -3.54
C ARG A 630 4.00 25.89 -4.85
N GLU A 631 5.00 26.11 -5.71
CA GLU A 631 5.20 25.31 -6.92
C GLU A 631 5.86 23.99 -6.52
N VAL A 632 5.19 22.88 -6.84
CA VAL A 632 5.59 21.54 -6.36
C VAL A 632 5.69 20.51 -7.49
N SER A 633 5.77 20.93 -8.76
CA SER A 633 5.78 19.99 -9.90
C SER A 633 6.93 18.99 -9.84
N HIS A 634 8.08 19.39 -9.29
CA HIS A 634 9.26 18.55 -9.15
C HIS A 634 9.13 17.51 -8.00
N LEU A 635 8.24 17.79 -7.03
CA LEU A 635 7.93 16.91 -5.89
C LEU A 635 6.67 16.07 -6.13
N ALA A 636 5.83 16.45 -7.08
CA ALA A 636 4.63 15.71 -7.44
C ALA A 636 4.97 14.41 -8.18
N SER A 637 4.07 13.43 -8.08
CA SER A 637 4.07 12.23 -8.91
C SER A 637 2.93 12.28 -9.91
N TYR A 638 3.14 11.70 -11.09
CA TYR A 638 2.22 11.74 -12.21
C TYR A 638 1.90 10.32 -12.67
N GLN A 639 0.64 10.09 -13.03
CA GLN A 639 0.18 8.80 -13.56
C GLN A 639 -0.92 9.03 -14.59
N SER A 640 -0.87 8.33 -15.71
CA SER A 640 -1.98 8.28 -16.65
C SER A 640 -2.92 7.12 -16.33
N ASN A 641 -4.21 7.31 -16.57
CA ASN A 641 -5.22 6.26 -16.44
C ASN A 641 -5.39 5.42 -17.72
N ASP A 642 -4.97 5.96 -18.87
CA ASP A 642 -5.07 5.28 -20.17
C ASP A 642 -3.88 5.72 -21.04
N ASP A 643 -2.85 4.88 -21.07
CA ASP A 643 -1.62 5.11 -21.84
C ASP A 643 -1.88 5.16 -23.36
N GLY A 644 -3.01 4.63 -23.84
CA GLY A 644 -3.42 4.75 -25.24
C GLY A 644 -3.86 6.17 -25.61
N LYS A 645 -4.41 6.92 -24.64
CA LYS A 645 -4.87 8.31 -24.81
C LYS A 645 -3.83 9.33 -24.36
N ALA A 646 -3.12 9.11 -23.26
CA ALA A 646 -2.07 10.02 -22.81
C ALA A 646 -1.01 9.26 -22.01
N THR A 647 0.26 9.60 -22.18
CA THR A 647 1.36 9.12 -21.33
C THR A 647 2.00 10.31 -20.62
N VAL A 648 2.51 10.13 -19.41
CA VAL A 648 3.15 11.21 -18.64
C VAL A 648 4.48 10.75 -18.06
N ASP A 649 5.51 11.59 -18.20
CA ASP A 649 6.83 11.32 -17.60
C ASP A 649 6.92 11.78 -16.14
N GLU A 650 8.04 11.45 -15.50
CA GLU A 650 8.30 11.79 -14.10
C GLU A 650 8.34 13.30 -13.82
N ASN A 651 8.49 14.14 -14.85
CA ASN A 651 8.55 15.58 -14.73
C ASN A 651 7.19 16.23 -15.06
N GLY A 652 6.14 15.45 -15.30
CA GLY A 652 4.82 15.97 -15.67
C GLY A 652 4.73 16.46 -17.12
N LEU A 653 5.57 15.95 -18.03
CA LEU A 653 5.39 16.16 -19.47
C LEU A 653 4.47 15.07 -20.02
N VAL A 654 3.28 15.49 -20.47
CA VAL A 654 2.28 14.61 -21.06
C VAL A 654 2.49 14.53 -22.57
N THR A 655 2.42 13.33 -23.15
CA THR A 655 2.37 13.08 -24.60
C THR A 655 1.01 12.46 -24.95
N LEU A 656 0.25 13.14 -25.81
CA LEU A 656 -1.08 12.71 -26.22
C LEU A 656 -1.01 11.58 -27.25
N GLY A 657 -1.90 10.61 -27.13
CA GLY A 657 -2.00 9.42 -27.95
C GLY A 657 -2.48 9.68 -29.38
N ARG A 658 -2.64 8.59 -30.14
CA ARG A 658 -3.16 8.62 -31.53
C ARG A 658 -4.65 8.35 -31.64
N GLU A 659 -5.27 7.91 -30.55
CA GLU A 659 -6.69 7.61 -30.47
C GLU A 659 -7.46 8.86 -30.03
N SER A 660 -8.65 9.07 -30.60
CA SER A 660 -9.55 10.13 -30.17
C SER A 660 -10.25 9.72 -28.88
N GLY A 661 -10.45 10.66 -27.97
CA GLY A 661 -11.01 10.39 -26.65
C GLY A 661 -10.57 11.41 -25.62
N GLU A 662 -10.62 11.06 -24.34
CA GLU A 662 -10.16 11.92 -23.25
C GLU A 662 -9.15 11.18 -22.40
N GLY A 663 -7.91 11.69 -22.37
CA GLY A 663 -6.85 11.22 -21.48
C GLY A 663 -6.95 11.88 -20.11
N VAL A 664 -6.72 11.11 -19.05
CA VAL A 664 -6.77 11.60 -17.68
C VAL A 664 -5.43 11.35 -17.00
N VAL A 665 -4.84 12.42 -16.47
CA VAL A 665 -3.58 12.36 -15.72
C VAL A 665 -3.87 12.69 -14.25
N VAL A 666 -3.56 11.73 -13.37
CA VAL A 666 -3.64 11.85 -11.92
C VAL A 666 -2.30 12.34 -11.39
N ILE A 667 -2.35 13.35 -10.54
CA ILE A 667 -1.20 14.03 -9.94
C ILE A 667 -1.32 13.90 -8.43
N ARG A 668 -0.23 13.53 -7.76
CA ARG A 668 -0.19 13.42 -6.30
C ARG A 668 0.91 14.24 -5.70
N TYR A 669 0.63 14.80 -4.53
CA TYR A 669 1.60 15.48 -3.70
C TYR A 669 1.22 15.25 -2.24
N VAL A 670 2.04 14.48 -1.53
CA VAL A 670 1.71 14.00 -0.17
C VAL A 670 0.38 13.23 -0.19
N ASP A 671 -0.62 13.69 0.56
CA ASP A 671 -1.97 13.13 0.70
C ASP A 671 -2.99 13.75 -0.28
N GLU A 672 -2.57 14.72 -1.10
CA GLU A 672 -3.45 15.46 -2.00
C GLU A 672 -3.38 14.96 -3.44
N VAL A 673 -4.54 14.98 -4.12
CA VAL A 673 -4.70 14.51 -5.51
C VAL A 673 -5.33 15.60 -6.38
N ALA A 674 -4.74 15.84 -7.55
CA ALA A 674 -5.34 16.63 -8.63
C ALA A 674 -5.45 15.80 -9.89
N VAL A 675 -6.39 16.18 -10.76
CA VAL A 675 -6.63 15.48 -12.03
C VAL A 675 -6.64 16.48 -13.17
N VAL A 676 -5.97 16.11 -14.25
CA VAL A 676 -5.93 16.86 -15.51
C VAL A 676 -6.64 16.08 -16.60
N ARG A 677 -7.53 16.76 -17.33
CA ARG A 677 -8.35 16.19 -18.42
C ARG A 677 -7.92 16.71 -19.78
N LEU A 678 -7.55 15.81 -20.69
CA LEU A 678 -7.00 16.18 -21.99
C LEU A 678 -7.82 15.52 -23.09
N ALA A 679 -8.69 16.31 -23.73
CA ALA A 679 -9.52 15.84 -24.82
C ALA A 679 -8.74 15.83 -26.15
N ILE A 680 -8.88 14.76 -26.91
CA ILE A 680 -8.26 14.50 -28.21
C ILE A 680 -9.39 14.29 -29.21
N PRO A 681 -9.80 15.33 -29.96
CA PRO A 681 -10.85 15.21 -30.96
C PRO A 681 -10.47 14.27 -32.12
N VAL A 682 -11.41 14.02 -33.04
CA VAL A 682 -11.07 13.43 -34.34
C VAL A 682 -10.22 14.39 -35.18
N GLU A 683 -9.46 13.86 -36.14
CA GLU A 683 -8.46 14.61 -36.92
C GLU A 683 -9.00 15.84 -37.65
N LYS A 684 -10.27 15.79 -38.06
CA LYS A 684 -10.95 16.88 -38.74
C LYS A 684 -12.28 17.16 -38.07
N LEU A 685 -12.36 18.29 -37.36
CA LEU A 685 -13.63 18.78 -36.83
C LEU A 685 -14.58 19.13 -37.97
N LEU A 686 -15.84 18.75 -37.81
CA LEU A 686 -16.91 19.09 -38.73
C LEU A 686 -17.28 20.58 -38.58
N PRO A 687 -17.73 21.24 -39.65
CA PRO A 687 -18.16 22.63 -39.57
C PRO A 687 -19.38 22.77 -38.65
N SER A 688 -19.54 23.91 -37.98
CA SER A 688 -20.61 24.10 -36.99
C SER A 688 -22.02 23.89 -37.54
N ASN A 689 -22.21 24.09 -38.86
CA ASN A 689 -23.49 23.86 -39.52
C ASN A 689 -23.85 22.37 -39.69
N ALA A 690 -22.89 21.45 -39.59
CA ALA A 690 -23.17 20.00 -39.58
C ALA A 690 -24.00 19.58 -38.35
N TYR A 691 -23.95 20.38 -37.28
CA TYR A 691 -24.73 20.19 -36.06
C TYR A 691 -26.02 21.02 -36.03
N SER A 692 -26.13 22.05 -36.88
CA SER A 692 -27.31 22.90 -36.95
C SER A 692 -28.42 22.19 -37.73
N GLY A 693 -29.54 21.90 -37.07
CA GLY A 693 -30.66 21.18 -37.68
C GLY A 693 -30.80 19.71 -37.23
N LEU A 694 -29.90 19.20 -36.38
CA LEU A 694 -30.10 17.91 -35.74
C LEU A 694 -31.40 17.93 -34.92
N PRO A 695 -32.28 16.90 -35.01
CA PRO A 695 -33.48 16.83 -34.21
C PRO A 695 -33.17 16.81 -32.71
N VAL A 696 -33.86 17.64 -31.94
CA VAL A 696 -33.74 17.71 -30.48
C VAL A 696 -35.10 17.38 -29.88
N HIS A 697 -35.22 16.21 -29.24
CA HIS A 697 -36.45 15.81 -28.58
C HIS A 697 -36.50 16.29 -27.13
N ASN A 698 -35.34 16.34 -26.46
CA ASN A 698 -35.20 16.91 -25.12
C ASN A 698 -33.75 17.37 -24.84
N GLU A 699 -33.48 17.82 -23.61
CA GLU A 699 -32.19 18.41 -23.22
C GLU A 699 -31.01 17.41 -23.30
N ILE A 700 -31.26 16.10 -23.19
CA ILE A 700 -30.23 15.06 -23.34
C ILE A 700 -29.55 15.23 -24.70
N ASP A 701 -30.35 15.40 -25.76
CA ASP A 701 -29.85 15.53 -27.12
C ASP A 701 -28.95 16.76 -27.26
N ARG A 702 -29.34 17.89 -26.66
CA ARG A 702 -28.53 19.12 -26.69
C ARG A 702 -27.17 18.93 -26.03
N LEU A 703 -27.15 18.37 -24.83
CA LEU A 703 -25.93 18.17 -24.05
C LEU A 703 -25.00 17.14 -24.69
N VAL A 704 -25.56 16.09 -25.29
CA VAL A 704 -24.79 15.10 -26.06
C VAL A 704 -24.23 15.73 -27.34
N TYR A 705 -25.01 16.52 -28.09
CA TYR A 705 -24.51 17.18 -29.31
C TYR A 705 -23.45 18.24 -29.04
N GLN A 706 -23.50 18.93 -27.90
CA GLN A 706 -22.41 19.80 -27.47
C GLN A 706 -21.10 19.02 -27.28
N ARG A 707 -21.16 17.82 -26.67
CA ARG A 707 -20.00 16.93 -26.55
C ARG A 707 -19.56 16.39 -27.90
N HIS A 708 -20.48 15.98 -28.77
CA HIS A 708 -20.16 15.53 -30.14
C HIS A 708 -19.43 16.61 -30.93
N LYS A 709 -19.90 17.86 -30.87
CA LYS A 709 -19.24 19.01 -31.50
C LYS A 709 -17.82 19.22 -30.97
N ALA A 710 -17.62 19.10 -29.66
CA ALA A 710 -16.31 19.23 -29.04
C ALA A 710 -15.34 18.11 -29.47
N MET A 711 -15.85 16.92 -29.77
CA MET A 711 -15.06 15.75 -30.19
C MET A 711 -14.99 15.54 -31.70
N GLY A 712 -15.74 16.33 -32.49
CA GLY A 712 -15.90 16.17 -33.94
C GLY A 712 -16.68 14.91 -34.37
N LEU A 713 -17.56 14.42 -33.50
CA LEU A 713 -18.44 13.27 -33.77
C LEU A 713 -19.78 13.75 -34.36
N LEU A 714 -20.50 12.88 -35.04
CA LEU A 714 -21.89 13.08 -35.43
C LEU A 714 -22.74 11.89 -34.97
N VAL A 715 -23.96 12.16 -34.49
CA VAL A 715 -24.90 11.09 -34.13
C VAL A 715 -25.29 10.28 -35.37
N SER A 716 -25.41 8.97 -35.23
CA SER A 716 -25.91 8.10 -36.30
C SER A 716 -27.37 8.40 -36.63
N GLU A 717 -27.78 8.00 -37.83
CA GLU A 717 -29.17 8.05 -38.32
C GLU A 717 -30.15 7.42 -37.33
N PRO A 718 -31.44 7.80 -37.34
CA PRO A 718 -32.41 7.20 -36.42
C PRO A 718 -32.56 5.71 -36.73
N CYS A 719 -32.76 4.90 -35.69
CA CYS A 719 -33.11 3.50 -35.87
C CYS A 719 -34.49 3.38 -36.54
N THR A 720 -34.71 2.28 -37.25
CA THR A 720 -36.00 1.97 -37.86
C THR A 720 -37.06 1.73 -36.77
N ASP A 721 -38.34 1.80 -37.13
CA ASP A 721 -39.42 1.51 -36.18
C ASP A 721 -39.37 0.07 -35.66
N ALA A 722 -38.89 -0.87 -36.48
CA ALA A 722 -38.75 -2.26 -36.08
C ALA A 722 -37.62 -2.46 -35.06
N GLU A 723 -36.46 -1.83 -35.30
CA GLU A 723 -35.36 -1.78 -34.33
C GLU A 723 -35.84 -1.11 -33.02
N PHE A 724 -36.59 0.00 -33.13
CA PHE A 724 -37.07 0.74 -31.96
C PHE A 724 -38.02 -0.08 -31.08
N ILE A 725 -39.06 -0.70 -31.64
CA ILE A 725 -40.02 -1.49 -30.83
C ILE A 725 -39.35 -2.69 -30.17
N ARG A 726 -38.42 -3.34 -30.87
CA ARG A 726 -37.62 -4.44 -30.31
C ARG A 726 -36.77 -3.95 -29.15
N ARG A 727 -35.94 -2.92 -29.38
CA ARG A 727 -35.01 -2.37 -28.40
C ARG A 727 -35.73 -1.86 -27.17
N ALA A 728 -36.74 -1.01 -27.34
CA ALA A 728 -37.51 -0.45 -26.24
C ALA A 728 -38.19 -1.54 -25.41
N SER A 729 -38.74 -2.59 -26.03
CA SER A 729 -39.36 -3.70 -25.28
C SER A 729 -38.33 -4.50 -24.48
N LEU A 730 -37.18 -4.81 -25.07
CA LEU A 730 -36.10 -5.54 -24.39
C LEU A 730 -35.49 -4.74 -23.24
N ASP A 731 -35.22 -3.45 -23.44
CA ASP A 731 -34.59 -2.60 -22.42
C ASP A 731 -35.55 -2.15 -21.31
N THR A 732 -36.86 -2.10 -21.58
CA THR A 732 -37.83 -1.59 -20.60
C THR A 732 -38.48 -2.70 -19.79
N VAL A 733 -38.81 -3.84 -20.42
CA VAL A 733 -39.55 -4.95 -19.81
C VAL A 733 -38.89 -6.32 -19.99
N GLY A 734 -37.70 -6.38 -20.58
CA GLY A 734 -36.92 -7.63 -20.72
C GLY A 734 -37.62 -8.69 -21.56
N LYS A 735 -38.34 -8.29 -22.62
CA LYS A 735 -39.18 -9.19 -23.42
C LYS A 735 -39.30 -8.76 -24.88
N LEU A 736 -39.45 -9.73 -25.78
CA LEU A 736 -39.77 -9.45 -27.18
C LEU A 736 -41.23 -9.00 -27.32
N PRO A 737 -41.53 -8.00 -28.17
CA PRO A 737 -42.91 -7.65 -28.51
C PRO A 737 -43.55 -8.84 -29.25
N ASN A 738 -44.82 -9.13 -28.97
CA ASN A 738 -45.53 -10.17 -29.71
C ASN A 738 -45.87 -9.70 -31.14
N ALA A 739 -46.09 -10.65 -32.06
CA ALA A 739 -46.31 -10.33 -33.47
C ALA A 739 -47.51 -9.40 -33.71
N GLN A 740 -48.59 -9.52 -32.92
CA GLN A 740 -49.76 -8.65 -33.05
C GLN A 740 -49.42 -7.19 -32.69
N ARG A 741 -48.70 -6.96 -31.59
CA ARG A 741 -48.25 -5.63 -31.18
C ARG A 741 -47.29 -5.05 -32.21
N THR A 742 -46.33 -5.85 -32.67
CA THR A 742 -45.37 -5.46 -33.71
C THR A 742 -46.10 -5.02 -34.99
N ARG A 743 -47.01 -5.85 -35.50
CA ARG A 743 -47.80 -5.55 -36.70
C ARG A 743 -48.59 -4.26 -36.56
N LYS A 744 -49.27 -4.06 -35.42
CA LYS A 744 -50.03 -2.82 -35.13
C LYS A 744 -49.12 -1.59 -35.08
N PHE A 745 -47.95 -1.71 -34.47
CA PHE A 745 -47.01 -0.59 -34.34
C PHE A 745 -46.37 -0.21 -35.68
N LEU A 746 -45.95 -1.20 -36.46
CA LEU A 746 -45.34 -0.98 -37.78
C LEU A 746 -46.35 -0.40 -38.79
N ALA A 747 -47.62 -0.81 -38.70
CA ALA A 747 -48.69 -0.28 -39.55
C ALA A 747 -49.20 1.11 -39.12
N SER A 748 -48.80 1.62 -37.95
CA SER A 748 -49.26 2.91 -37.45
C SER A 748 -48.54 4.08 -38.15
N GLU A 749 -49.32 5.01 -38.71
CA GLU A 749 -48.85 6.28 -39.27
C GLU A 749 -48.85 7.44 -38.25
N ASP A 750 -49.16 7.15 -36.99
CA ASP A 750 -49.16 8.14 -35.91
C ASP A 750 -47.73 8.64 -35.61
N ASN A 751 -47.51 9.95 -35.73
CA ASN A 751 -46.23 10.60 -35.46
C ASN A 751 -45.75 10.41 -34.01
N ASP A 752 -46.67 10.17 -33.05
CA ASP A 752 -46.35 9.96 -31.64
C ASP A 752 -46.28 8.46 -31.26
N LYS A 753 -46.35 7.53 -32.21
CA LYS A 753 -46.39 6.09 -31.92
C LYS A 753 -45.26 5.62 -31.01
N ARG A 754 -44.04 6.15 -31.16
CA ARG A 754 -42.88 5.81 -30.33
C ARG A 754 -43.06 6.25 -28.88
N ARG A 755 -43.55 7.46 -28.64
CA ARG A 755 -43.84 7.99 -27.30
C ARG A 755 -44.94 7.17 -26.63
N LYS A 756 -46.03 6.87 -27.35
CA LYS A 756 -47.12 6.03 -26.84
C LYS A 756 -46.64 4.64 -26.46
N LEU A 757 -45.79 4.02 -27.29
CA LEU A 757 -45.17 2.73 -26.98
C LEU A 757 -44.33 2.79 -25.68
N ILE A 758 -43.53 3.85 -25.49
CA ILE A 758 -42.74 4.04 -24.26
C ILE A 758 -43.66 4.09 -23.03
N ASP A 759 -44.74 4.87 -23.09
CA ASP A 759 -45.68 4.98 -21.96
C ASP A 759 -46.38 3.65 -21.67
N GLU A 760 -46.77 2.90 -22.70
CA GLU A 760 -47.31 1.55 -22.55
C GLU A 760 -46.30 0.59 -21.88
N LEU A 761 -45.03 0.62 -22.30
CA LEU A 761 -43.99 -0.26 -21.75
C LEU A 761 -43.66 0.08 -20.29
N LEU A 762 -43.62 1.36 -19.92
CA LEU A 762 -43.40 1.79 -18.54
C LEU A 762 -44.61 1.50 -17.64
N ALA A 763 -45.80 1.42 -18.21
CA ALA A 763 -47.02 1.01 -17.50
C ALA A 763 -47.19 -0.52 -17.40
N ASP A 764 -46.42 -1.30 -18.16
CA ASP A 764 -46.52 -2.74 -18.19
C ASP A 764 -46.17 -3.36 -16.81
N PRO A 765 -47.01 -4.23 -16.24
CA PRO A 765 -46.70 -4.92 -14.98
C PRO A 765 -45.38 -5.70 -14.99
N GLU A 766 -44.94 -6.19 -16.15
CA GLU A 766 -43.67 -6.92 -16.31
C GLU A 766 -42.44 -6.02 -16.13
N TRP A 767 -42.58 -4.69 -16.24
CA TRP A 767 -41.51 -3.72 -15.94
C TRP A 767 -40.91 -3.97 -14.56
N ALA A 768 -41.76 -4.16 -13.56
CA ALA A 768 -41.30 -4.34 -12.19
C ALA A 768 -40.51 -5.64 -12.00
N ASP A 769 -40.87 -6.70 -12.72
CA ASP A 769 -40.14 -7.97 -12.65
C ASP A 769 -38.78 -7.89 -13.33
N TYR A 770 -38.68 -7.14 -14.42
CA TYR A 770 -37.40 -6.89 -15.10
C TYR A 770 -36.44 -6.07 -14.24
N TRP A 771 -36.89 -4.92 -13.74
CA TRP A 771 -36.06 -4.02 -12.94
C TRP A 771 -35.78 -4.56 -11.54
N ALA A 772 -36.65 -5.41 -10.98
CA ALA A 772 -36.38 -6.07 -9.71
C ALA A 772 -35.17 -7.00 -9.77
N THR A 773 -34.92 -7.65 -10.91
CA THR A 773 -33.73 -8.49 -11.09
C THR A 773 -32.46 -7.63 -11.07
N LYS A 774 -32.48 -6.46 -11.71
CA LYS A 774 -31.36 -5.51 -11.72
C LYS A 774 -31.04 -4.96 -10.33
N PHE A 775 -32.06 -4.48 -9.60
CA PHE A 775 -31.89 -4.11 -8.19
C PHE A 775 -31.53 -5.30 -7.31
N GLY A 776 -32.00 -6.48 -7.71
CA GLY A 776 -31.69 -7.73 -7.05
C GLY A 776 -30.22 -8.09 -7.12
N ASP A 777 -29.55 -7.85 -8.24
CA ASP A 777 -28.10 -8.08 -8.38
C ASP A 777 -27.29 -7.12 -7.48
N LEU A 778 -27.84 -5.94 -7.19
CA LEU A 778 -27.24 -4.95 -6.28
C LEU A 778 -27.50 -5.27 -4.80
N LEU A 779 -28.67 -5.81 -4.45
CA LEU A 779 -29.18 -5.81 -3.08
C LEU A 779 -29.48 -7.20 -2.51
N ARG A 780 -29.77 -8.23 -3.32
CA ARG A 780 -30.15 -9.56 -2.82
C ARG A 780 -28.90 -10.27 -2.29
N PRO A 781 -28.85 -10.59 -0.99
CA PRO A 781 -27.71 -11.30 -0.46
C PRO A 781 -27.74 -12.78 -0.86
N ASN A 782 -26.59 -13.43 -0.73
CA ASN A 782 -26.45 -14.85 -1.01
C ASN A 782 -27.31 -15.69 -0.03
N THR A 783 -28.12 -16.61 -0.58
CA THR A 783 -29.03 -17.49 0.18
C THR A 783 -28.30 -18.40 1.15
N GLN A 784 -27.06 -18.82 0.84
CA GLN A 784 -26.23 -19.66 1.70
C GLN A 784 -25.70 -18.91 2.93
N ARG A 785 -25.61 -17.58 2.86
CA ARG A 785 -25.11 -16.73 3.96
C ARG A 785 -26.24 -16.23 4.85
N VAL A 786 -27.28 -15.67 4.24
CA VAL A 786 -28.34 -14.95 4.95
C VAL A 786 -29.56 -15.84 5.22
N GLY A 787 -29.73 -16.92 4.45
CA GLY A 787 -30.87 -17.83 4.53
C GLY A 787 -31.88 -17.61 3.40
N VAL A 788 -32.54 -18.68 2.99
CA VAL A 788 -33.51 -18.73 1.88
C VAL A 788 -34.68 -17.76 2.12
N LYS A 789 -35.27 -17.79 3.32
CA LYS A 789 -36.47 -17.00 3.64
C LYS A 789 -36.23 -15.48 3.66
N PRO A 790 -35.20 -14.93 4.34
CA PRO A 790 -34.89 -13.50 4.27
C PRO A 790 -34.65 -13.00 2.84
N VAL A 791 -33.89 -13.75 2.03
CA VAL A 791 -33.61 -13.38 0.63
C VAL A 791 -34.90 -13.36 -0.21
N PHE A 792 -35.75 -14.38 -0.05
CA PHE A 792 -37.05 -14.41 -0.72
C PHE A 792 -37.95 -13.22 -0.34
N LEU A 793 -37.99 -12.86 0.95
CA LEU A 793 -38.77 -11.70 1.41
C LEU A 793 -38.21 -10.38 0.87
N MET A 794 -36.88 -10.24 0.78
CA MET A 794 -36.23 -9.10 0.14
C MET A 794 -36.62 -9.00 -1.34
N ASP A 795 -36.54 -10.09 -2.12
CA ASP A 795 -36.94 -10.09 -3.53
C ASP A 795 -38.41 -9.70 -3.72
N ARG A 796 -39.30 -10.25 -2.89
CA ARG A 796 -40.73 -9.89 -2.88
C ARG A 796 -40.96 -8.41 -2.56
N TRP A 797 -40.22 -7.87 -1.60
CA TRP A 797 -40.29 -6.46 -1.24
C TRP A 797 -39.81 -5.55 -2.39
N ILE A 798 -38.67 -5.84 -3.01
CA ILE A 798 -38.15 -5.09 -4.17
C ILE A 798 -39.21 -5.06 -5.30
N ARG A 799 -39.72 -6.24 -5.69
CA ARG A 799 -40.75 -6.35 -6.73
C ARG A 799 -42.00 -5.57 -6.38
N LYS A 800 -42.46 -5.64 -5.13
CA LYS A 800 -43.64 -4.89 -4.67
C LYS A 800 -43.43 -3.39 -4.83
N LYS A 801 -42.30 -2.86 -4.36
CA LYS A 801 -42.00 -1.42 -4.41
C LYS A 801 -41.92 -0.87 -5.83
N LEU A 802 -41.33 -1.65 -6.73
CA LEU A 802 -41.31 -1.30 -8.16
C LEU A 802 -42.72 -1.34 -8.77
N ARG A 803 -43.55 -2.36 -8.49
CA ARG A 803 -44.94 -2.41 -8.99
C ARG A 803 -45.77 -1.22 -8.51
N GLU A 804 -45.57 -0.79 -7.27
CA GLU A 804 -46.23 0.38 -6.67
C GLU A 804 -45.67 1.72 -7.20
N ASN A 805 -44.64 1.69 -8.04
CA ASN A 805 -43.88 2.87 -8.47
C ASN A 805 -43.43 3.75 -7.29
N THR A 806 -42.95 3.12 -6.22
CA THR A 806 -42.40 3.84 -5.06
C THR A 806 -41.23 4.71 -5.54
N SER A 807 -41.20 5.98 -5.13
CA SER A 807 -40.09 6.87 -5.45
C SER A 807 -38.76 6.32 -4.90
N TYR A 808 -37.66 6.59 -5.59
CA TYR A 808 -36.38 5.96 -5.26
C TYR A 808 -35.83 6.38 -3.90
N ASP A 809 -36.05 7.63 -3.50
CA ASP A 809 -35.71 8.14 -2.18
C ASP A 809 -36.48 7.40 -1.06
N GLN A 810 -37.77 7.15 -1.25
CA GLN A 810 -38.59 6.39 -0.31
C GLN A 810 -38.18 4.91 -0.27
N PHE A 811 -37.85 4.32 -1.43
CA PHE A 811 -37.29 2.97 -1.51
C PHE A 811 -36.01 2.83 -0.67
N VAL A 812 -35.08 3.78 -0.80
CA VAL A 812 -33.80 3.78 -0.06
C VAL A 812 -34.01 4.09 1.41
N ARG A 813 -34.91 5.03 1.75
CA ARG A 813 -35.27 5.35 3.14
C ARG A 813 -35.79 4.12 3.86
N GLU A 814 -36.74 3.39 3.27
CA GLU A 814 -37.29 2.15 3.86
C GLU A 814 -36.27 1.02 3.98
N LEU A 815 -35.30 0.93 3.07
CA LEU A 815 -34.24 -0.06 3.10
C LEU A 815 -33.24 0.22 4.23
N LEU A 816 -32.72 1.45 4.32
CA LEU A 816 -31.65 1.83 5.25
C LEU A 816 -32.17 2.27 6.62
N SER A 817 -33.48 2.42 6.80
CA SER A 817 -34.09 2.56 8.13
C SER A 817 -34.76 1.27 8.61
N ALA A 818 -34.51 0.14 7.94
CA ALA A 818 -35.17 -1.12 8.26
C ALA A 818 -34.80 -1.62 9.67
N GLU A 819 -35.82 -2.09 10.39
CA GLU A 819 -35.72 -2.71 11.72
C GLU A 819 -36.75 -3.85 11.82
N GLY A 820 -36.59 -4.73 12.80
CA GLY A 820 -37.46 -5.87 13.05
C GLY A 820 -36.84 -7.22 12.68
N SER A 821 -37.69 -8.18 12.33
CA SER A 821 -37.30 -9.57 12.09
C SER A 821 -36.95 -9.83 10.62
N THR A 822 -35.83 -10.53 10.37
CA THR A 822 -35.42 -10.98 9.04
C THR A 822 -36.39 -11.98 8.39
N HIS A 823 -37.36 -12.51 9.16
CA HIS A 823 -38.40 -13.43 8.66
C HIS A 823 -39.77 -12.77 8.47
N GLU A 824 -39.90 -11.49 8.79
CA GLU A 824 -41.14 -10.73 8.66
C GLU A 824 -40.97 -9.56 7.67
N TYR A 825 -39.82 -8.88 7.70
CA TYR A 825 -39.54 -7.72 6.86
C TYR A 825 -38.26 -7.91 6.04
N GLY A 826 -38.41 -8.05 4.72
CA GLY A 826 -37.33 -8.35 3.78
C GLY A 826 -36.12 -7.40 3.84
N PRO A 827 -36.30 -6.07 3.89
CA PRO A 827 -35.21 -5.11 3.99
C PRO A 827 -34.21 -5.34 5.11
N VAL A 828 -34.63 -5.93 6.24
CA VAL A 828 -33.73 -6.26 7.36
C VAL A 828 -32.63 -7.24 6.96
N ALA A 829 -32.83 -8.03 5.89
CA ALA A 829 -31.81 -8.91 5.32
C ALA A 829 -30.54 -8.14 4.90
N PHE A 830 -30.63 -6.84 4.59
CA PHE A 830 -29.47 -5.98 4.36
C PHE A 830 -28.51 -5.98 5.56
N TYR A 831 -29.01 -5.77 6.78
CA TYR A 831 -28.17 -5.75 7.98
C TYR A 831 -27.67 -7.13 8.39
N ARG A 832 -28.47 -8.17 8.14
CA ARG A 832 -27.99 -9.55 8.32
C ARG A 832 -26.82 -9.87 7.38
N HIS A 833 -26.83 -9.30 6.17
CA HIS A 833 -25.75 -9.43 5.19
C HIS A 833 -24.54 -8.55 5.55
N LYS A 834 -24.74 -7.23 5.65
CA LYS A 834 -23.72 -6.22 5.98
C LYS A 834 -23.75 -5.97 7.49
N ARG A 835 -23.28 -7.01 8.19
CA ARG A 835 -23.45 -7.21 9.63
C ARG A 835 -22.60 -6.26 10.47
N GLU A 836 -21.42 -5.88 9.98
CA GLU A 836 -20.52 -4.96 10.65
C GLU A 836 -20.71 -3.52 10.13
N PRO A 837 -20.62 -2.48 10.99
CA PRO A 837 -20.88 -1.09 10.59
C PRO A 837 -20.03 -0.63 9.41
N ALA A 838 -18.77 -1.09 9.34
CA ALA A 838 -17.84 -0.82 8.27
C ALA A 838 -18.33 -1.35 6.92
N ASP A 839 -18.82 -2.59 6.88
CA ASP A 839 -19.36 -3.21 5.67
C ASP A 839 -20.64 -2.50 5.19
N ALA A 840 -21.51 -2.11 6.13
CA ALA A 840 -22.74 -1.38 5.83
C ALA A 840 -22.43 0.03 5.27
N GLY A 841 -21.53 0.77 5.92
CA GLY A 841 -21.11 2.10 5.49
C GLY A 841 -20.48 2.09 4.09
N ALA A 842 -19.56 1.16 3.85
CA ALA A 842 -18.89 1.02 2.55
C ALA A 842 -19.87 0.65 1.44
N PHE A 843 -20.76 -0.33 1.70
CA PHE A 843 -21.78 -0.73 0.73
C PHE A 843 -22.73 0.42 0.39
N VAL A 844 -23.20 1.17 1.39
CA VAL A 844 -24.11 2.30 1.18
C VAL A 844 -23.42 3.39 0.35
N SER A 845 -22.17 3.70 0.66
CA SER A 845 -21.35 4.64 -0.10
C SER A 845 -21.20 4.23 -1.57
N ARG A 846 -20.83 2.97 -1.83
CA ARG A 846 -20.64 2.48 -3.20
C ARG A 846 -21.96 2.45 -4.00
N ILE A 847 -23.00 1.84 -3.44
CA ILE A 847 -24.24 1.57 -4.19
C ILE A 847 -25.06 2.83 -4.43
N PHE A 848 -25.21 3.66 -3.38
CA PHE A 848 -26.12 4.79 -3.40
C PHE A 848 -25.42 6.13 -3.66
N LEU A 849 -24.11 6.26 -3.37
CA LEU A 849 -23.36 7.50 -3.62
C LEU A 849 -22.35 7.37 -4.78
N GLY A 850 -22.08 6.16 -5.27
CA GLY A 850 -21.07 5.92 -6.30
C GLY A 850 -19.62 6.10 -5.80
N VAL A 851 -19.42 6.16 -4.49
CA VAL A 851 -18.13 6.42 -3.83
C VAL A 851 -17.59 5.12 -3.23
N ARG A 852 -16.47 4.62 -3.75
CA ARG A 852 -15.84 3.36 -3.35
C ARG A 852 -14.86 3.57 -2.19
N LEU A 853 -15.33 3.42 -0.96
CA LEU A 853 -14.51 3.60 0.25
C LEU A 853 -13.76 2.32 0.66
N GLU A 854 -14.08 1.15 0.10
CA GLU A 854 -13.56 -0.15 0.55
C GLU A 854 -12.02 -0.21 0.56
N CYS A 855 -11.37 0.38 -0.44
CA CYS A 855 -9.91 0.42 -0.47
C CYS A 855 -9.32 1.29 0.64
N ALA A 856 -10.08 2.27 1.14
CA ALA A 856 -9.69 3.16 2.21
C ALA A 856 -9.72 2.48 3.60
N GLN A 857 -10.29 1.28 3.70
CA GLN A 857 -10.41 0.52 4.96
C GLN A 857 -9.06 0.27 5.64
N CYS A 858 -8.02 -0.05 4.87
CA CYS A 858 -6.71 -0.44 5.39
C CYS A 858 -5.68 0.68 5.35
N HIS A 859 -5.77 1.54 4.34
CA HIS A 859 -4.92 2.71 4.09
C HIS A 859 -5.70 3.66 3.19
N HIS A 860 -5.37 4.95 3.16
CA HIS A 860 -5.98 5.88 2.20
C HIS A 860 -5.75 5.40 0.76
N HIS A 861 -6.76 5.59 -0.10
CA HIS A 861 -6.75 5.03 -1.45
C HIS A 861 -5.62 5.66 -2.30
N PRO A 862 -4.81 4.86 -3.03
CA PRO A 862 -3.64 5.36 -3.75
C PRO A 862 -3.96 6.37 -4.84
N ASN A 863 -5.10 6.27 -5.51
CA ASN A 863 -5.46 7.12 -6.67
C ASN A 863 -6.67 8.02 -6.38
N GLU A 864 -6.94 8.31 -5.10
CA GLU A 864 -8.13 9.05 -4.71
C GLU A 864 -7.93 9.81 -3.39
N LYS A 865 -8.84 10.75 -3.12
CA LYS A 865 -8.83 11.59 -1.92
C LYS A 865 -9.39 10.90 -0.66
N TRP A 866 -9.99 9.73 -0.80
CA TRP A 866 -10.68 9.07 0.32
C TRP A 866 -9.72 8.38 1.27
N GLY A 867 -9.91 8.68 2.55
CA GLY A 867 -9.10 8.19 3.64
C GLY A 867 -9.73 7.15 4.54
N GLN A 868 -8.89 6.58 5.39
CA GLN A 868 -9.32 5.66 6.42
C GLN A 868 -10.30 6.34 7.39
N ASP A 869 -10.07 7.62 7.69
CA ASP A 869 -11.02 8.46 8.41
C ASP A 869 -12.39 8.49 7.71
N ASP A 870 -12.47 8.81 6.42
CA ASP A 870 -13.74 8.86 5.69
C ASP A 870 -14.46 7.51 5.72
N TYR A 871 -13.72 6.40 5.58
CA TYR A 871 -14.27 5.05 5.66
C TYR A 871 -14.94 4.78 7.01
N PHE A 872 -14.23 5.04 8.12
CA PHE A 872 -14.76 4.74 9.45
C PHE A 872 -15.73 5.82 9.97
N GLN A 873 -15.69 7.05 9.47
CA GLN A 873 -16.71 8.07 9.70
C GLN A 873 -18.03 7.73 9.01
N MET A 874 -17.97 7.19 7.78
CA MET A 874 -19.16 6.64 7.11
C MET A 874 -19.70 5.39 7.85
N ALA A 875 -18.82 4.53 8.35
CA ALA A 875 -19.20 3.38 9.16
C ALA A 875 -19.90 3.78 10.48
N ALA A 876 -19.53 4.93 11.06
CA ALA A 876 -20.04 5.38 12.35
C ALA A 876 -21.57 5.58 12.35
N PHE A 877 -22.19 5.91 11.21
CA PHE A 877 -23.65 6.00 11.09
C PHE A 877 -24.39 4.69 11.38
N PHE A 878 -23.70 3.55 11.29
CA PHE A 878 -24.28 2.22 11.52
C PHE A 878 -23.86 1.62 12.87
N GLY A 879 -23.05 2.33 13.68
CA GLY A 879 -22.50 1.84 14.95
C GLY A 879 -23.55 1.54 16.03
N SER A 880 -24.71 2.19 15.96
CA SER A 880 -25.82 2.05 16.92
C SER A 880 -26.81 0.93 16.60
N MET A 881 -26.57 0.15 15.54
CA MET A 881 -27.40 -1.01 15.23
C MET A 881 -27.10 -2.16 16.18
N LYS A 882 -28.16 -2.71 16.79
CA LYS A 882 -28.10 -3.91 17.61
C LYS A 882 -28.82 -5.07 16.95
N ARG A 883 -28.44 -6.27 17.36
CA ARG A 883 -28.92 -7.53 16.81
C ARG A 883 -29.13 -8.58 17.89
N LYS A 884 -30.14 -9.43 17.71
CA LYS A 884 -30.43 -10.60 18.57
C LYS A 884 -30.84 -11.80 17.73
N GLY A 885 -30.15 -12.93 17.93
CA GLY A 885 -30.39 -14.20 17.22
C GLY A 885 -29.15 -15.10 17.22
N GLN A 886 -29.26 -16.31 16.68
CA GLN A 886 -28.19 -17.32 16.60
C GLN A 886 -27.06 -16.95 15.61
N GLY A 887 -27.23 -15.88 14.80
CA GLY A 887 -26.24 -15.41 13.85
C GLY A 887 -26.16 -16.20 12.54
N ILE A 888 -25.01 -16.14 11.86
CA ILE A 888 -24.75 -16.83 10.60
C ILE A 888 -24.10 -18.19 10.91
N SER A 889 -24.85 -19.29 10.80
CA SER A 889 -24.32 -20.65 10.83
C SER A 889 -24.45 -21.28 9.44
N ALA A 890 -23.32 -21.63 8.82
CA ALA A 890 -23.32 -22.48 7.64
C ALA A 890 -23.68 -23.92 8.05
N PRO A 891 -24.48 -24.68 7.28
CA PRO A 891 -25.04 -24.38 5.96
C PRO A 891 -26.52 -23.97 5.96
N ILE A 892 -27.18 -23.89 7.13
CA ILE A 892 -28.63 -23.63 7.22
C ILE A 892 -28.89 -22.56 8.27
N SER A 893 -28.87 -21.30 7.85
CA SER A 893 -29.34 -20.19 8.67
C SER A 893 -30.87 -20.15 8.63
N GLY A 894 -31.50 -20.97 9.46
CA GLY A 894 -32.96 -21.18 9.47
C GLY A 894 -33.75 -20.35 10.48
N GLU A 895 -33.09 -19.61 11.37
CA GLU A 895 -33.72 -18.88 12.49
C GLU A 895 -33.78 -17.35 12.27
N PRO A 896 -34.85 -16.68 12.74
CA PRO A 896 -34.98 -15.23 12.62
C PRO A 896 -33.91 -14.50 13.43
N GLU A 897 -33.43 -13.38 12.89
CA GLU A 897 -32.63 -12.41 13.64
C GLU A 897 -33.38 -11.08 13.68
N TYR A 898 -33.33 -10.43 14.84
CA TYR A 898 -33.97 -9.15 15.09
C TYR A 898 -32.91 -8.04 15.08
N TRP A 899 -33.20 -6.96 14.38
CA TRP A 899 -32.33 -5.78 14.27
C TRP A 899 -33.08 -4.52 14.67
N TRP A 900 -32.46 -3.64 15.46
CA TRP A 900 -33.06 -2.39 15.91
C TRP A 900 -32.00 -1.33 16.20
N PHE A 901 -32.39 -0.06 16.14
CA PHE A 901 -31.57 1.03 16.66
C PHE A 901 -31.62 1.03 18.19
N GLN A 902 -30.45 1.14 18.84
CA GLN A 902 -30.36 1.37 20.26
C GLN A 902 -29.34 2.48 20.54
N PRO A 903 -29.65 3.46 21.42
CA PRO A 903 -28.71 4.50 21.82
C PRO A 903 -27.35 3.93 22.25
N GLY A 904 -26.29 4.62 21.82
CA GLY A 904 -24.90 4.19 22.00
C GLY A 904 -24.37 3.30 20.86
N GLY A 905 -23.07 2.99 20.92
CA GLY A 905 -22.35 2.30 19.83
C GLY A 905 -21.45 3.26 19.05
N THR A 906 -20.15 3.03 19.13
CA THR A 906 -19.12 3.90 18.53
C THR A 906 -18.22 3.09 17.61
N VAL A 907 -17.82 3.67 16.50
CA VAL A 907 -16.75 3.13 15.64
C VAL A 907 -15.44 3.83 16.01
N LYS A 908 -14.37 3.06 16.18
CA LYS A 908 -13.03 3.59 16.45
C LYS A 908 -12.14 3.47 15.22
N HIS A 909 -11.27 4.43 15.01
CA HIS A 909 -10.23 4.34 13.99
C HIS A 909 -9.21 3.24 14.38
N PRO A 910 -8.83 2.33 13.46
CA PRO A 910 -7.98 1.19 13.80
C PRO A 910 -6.53 1.57 14.14
N VAL A 911 -6.04 2.70 13.59
CA VAL A 911 -4.68 3.21 13.85
C VAL A 911 -4.64 4.15 15.06
N SER A 912 -5.30 5.33 14.98
CA SER A 912 -5.31 6.32 16.07
C SER A 912 -6.08 5.89 17.33
N GLY A 913 -7.04 4.95 17.22
CA GLY A 913 -7.90 4.55 18.33
C GLY A 913 -8.99 5.56 18.71
N GLU A 914 -9.05 6.70 17.99
CA GLU A 914 -10.03 7.77 18.22
C GLU A 914 -11.45 7.31 17.86
N THR A 915 -12.44 7.84 18.58
CA THR A 915 -13.85 7.63 18.24
C THR A 915 -14.19 8.48 17.02
N MET A 916 -14.71 7.84 15.98
CA MET A 916 -15.05 8.50 14.71
C MET A 916 -16.31 9.35 14.84
N ARG A 917 -16.25 10.55 14.26
CA ARG A 917 -17.40 11.45 14.13
C ARG A 917 -18.29 11.00 12.97
N LEU A 918 -19.57 11.36 13.03
CA LEU A 918 -20.51 11.09 11.95
C LEU A 918 -20.26 12.10 10.83
N LYS A 919 -19.66 11.66 9.72
CA LYS A 919 -19.40 12.51 8.56
C LYS A 919 -19.58 11.68 7.28
N PRO A 920 -20.50 12.04 6.37
CA PRO A 920 -20.59 11.37 5.10
C PRO A 920 -19.52 11.88 4.12
N PRO A 921 -19.25 11.17 3.00
CA PRO A 921 -18.25 11.58 2.01
C PRO A 921 -18.48 13.00 1.49
N ASP A 922 -17.45 13.87 1.54
CA ASP A 922 -17.52 15.31 1.23
C ASP A 922 -18.63 16.11 1.95
N GLY A 923 -19.25 15.52 2.97
CA GLY A 923 -20.30 16.16 3.75
C GLY A 923 -19.77 16.87 5.00
N PRO A 924 -20.61 17.70 5.63
CA PRO A 924 -20.29 18.26 6.93
C PRO A 924 -20.28 17.16 8.00
N VAL A 925 -19.58 17.42 9.11
CA VAL A 925 -19.77 16.61 10.33
C VAL A 925 -21.21 16.83 10.82
N ILE A 926 -21.93 15.75 11.07
CA ILE A 926 -23.32 15.75 11.50
C ILE A 926 -23.38 15.44 13.00
N GLU A 927 -23.91 16.35 13.79
CA GLU A 927 -24.15 16.12 15.21
C GLU A 927 -25.57 15.57 15.42
N THR A 928 -25.68 14.43 16.10
CA THR A 928 -26.97 13.82 16.45
C THR A 928 -27.04 13.55 17.95
N PRO A 929 -28.15 13.90 18.64
CA PRO A 929 -28.38 13.46 20.02
C PRO A 929 -28.31 11.93 20.14
N ASP A 930 -27.79 11.43 21.26
CA ASP A 930 -27.56 10.00 21.49
C ASP A 930 -28.85 9.15 21.37
N GLU A 931 -30.02 9.73 21.63
CA GLU A 931 -31.32 9.04 21.53
C GLU A 931 -31.88 8.98 20.10
N LYS A 932 -31.27 9.67 19.14
CA LYS A 932 -31.71 9.68 17.74
C LYS A 932 -30.85 8.75 16.90
N ASP A 933 -31.51 7.99 16.03
CA ASP A 933 -30.85 7.09 15.08
C ASP A 933 -29.98 7.87 14.07
N PRO A 934 -28.64 7.70 14.09
CA PRO A 934 -27.73 8.39 13.18
C PRO A 934 -28.02 8.12 11.71
N ARG A 935 -28.57 6.93 11.38
CA ARG A 935 -28.92 6.56 10.00
C ARG A 935 -29.96 7.50 9.41
N LYS A 936 -30.86 8.06 10.22
CA LYS A 936 -31.87 9.01 9.75
C LYS A 936 -31.23 10.32 9.31
N ALA A 937 -30.24 10.80 10.06
CA ALA A 937 -29.49 12.00 9.68
C ALA A 937 -28.65 11.78 8.42
N LEU A 938 -28.06 10.59 8.26
CA LEU A 938 -27.42 10.19 7.00
C LEU A 938 -28.41 10.21 5.84
N LEU A 939 -29.59 9.59 6.02
CA LEU A 939 -30.64 9.56 5.00
C LEU A 939 -31.13 10.96 4.62
N ASP A 940 -31.31 11.86 5.58
CA ASP A 940 -31.76 13.23 5.31
C ASP A 940 -30.72 14.02 4.49
N TRP A 941 -29.42 13.78 4.71
CA TRP A 941 -28.35 14.33 3.87
C TRP A 941 -28.27 13.65 2.50
N MET A 942 -28.35 12.32 2.44
CA MET A 942 -28.25 11.54 1.19
C MET A 942 -29.38 11.88 0.22
N LEU A 943 -30.60 12.01 0.74
CA LEU A 943 -31.82 12.18 -0.05
C LEU A 943 -32.17 13.65 -0.31
N ALA A 944 -31.34 14.59 0.15
CA ALA A 944 -31.50 16.00 -0.15
C ALA A 944 -31.38 16.24 -1.67
N PRO A 945 -32.26 17.06 -2.29
CA PRO A 945 -32.21 17.34 -3.74
C PRO A 945 -30.88 17.91 -4.23
N GLU A 946 -30.19 18.65 -3.37
CA GLU A 946 -28.88 19.25 -3.58
C GLU A 946 -27.70 18.29 -3.36
N ASN A 947 -27.94 17.05 -2.90
CA ASN A 947 -26.88 16.07 -2.71
C ASN A 947 -26.23 15.72 -4.06
N PRO A 948 -24.90 15.90 -4.22
CA PRO A 948 -24.24 15.74 -5.51
C PRO A 948 -23.99 14.27 -5.89
N PHE A 949 -24.23 13.32 -4.99
CA PHE A 949 -23.86 11.92 -5.19
C PHE A 949 -25.08 11.02 -5.45
N PHE A 950 -26.11 11.11 -4.63
CA PHE A 950 -27.23 10.16 -4.61
C PHE A 950 -27.96 10.06 -5.96
N THR A 951 -28.36 11.21 -6.48
CA THR A 951 -29.12 11.33 -7.73
C THR A 951 -28.25 11.02 -8.95
N GLN A 952 -26.96 11.38 -8.93
CA GLN A 952 -26.00 11.05 -9.99
C GLN A 952 -25.75 9.54 -10.09
N ALA A 953 -25.54 8.87 -8.95
CA ALA A 953 -25.25 7.44 -8.92
C ALA A 953 -26.36 6.62 -9.57
N ILE A 954 -27.63 6.88 -9.23
CA ILE A 954 -28.76 6.18 -9.83
C ILE A 954 -29.00 6.63 -11.28
N ALA A 955 -28.89 7.92 -11.60
CA ALA A 955 -29.07 8.40 -12.97
C ALA A 955 -28.07 7.76 -13.94
N ASN A 956 -26.81 7.69 -13.54
CA ASN A 956 -25.75 7.04 -14.32
C ASN A 956 -25.97 5.54 -14.47
N ARG A 957 -26.46 4.87 -13.42
CA ARG A 957 -26.76 3.44 -13.47
C ARG A 957 -27.91 3.13 -14.42
N ILE A 958 -29.01 3.87 -14.34
CA ILE A 958 -30.14 3.74 -15.27
C ILE A 958 -29.70 4.04 -16.71
N TRP A 959 -28.88 5.09 -16.91
CA TRP A 959 -28.28 5.38 -18.21
C TRP A 959 -27.46 4.21 -18.75
N GLY A 960 -26.57 3.64 -17.92
CA GLY A 960 -25.75 2.49 -18.27
C GLY A 960 -26.56 1.26 -18.69
N GLU A 961 -27.72 1.02 -18.08
CA GLU A 961 -28.61 -0.07 -18.49
C GLU A 961 -29.19 0.12 -19.90
N PHE A 962 -29.50 1.36 -20.33
CA PHE A 962 -30.02 1.63 -21.67
C PHE A 962 -28.94 1.72 -22.76
N PHE A 963 -27.74 2.20 -22.41
CA PHE A 963 -26.66 2.42 -23.39
C PHE A 963 -25.57 1.33 -23.37
N GLY A 964 -25.55 0.47 -22.34
CA GLY A 964 -24.51 -0.53 -22.10
C GLY A 964 -23.23 0.02 -21.47
N VAL A 965 -23.07 1.34 -21.47
CA VAL A 965 -21.95 2.07 -20.86
C VAL A 965 -22.50 3.30 -20.16
N GLY A 966 -21.98 3.58 -18.96
CA GLY A 966 -22.39 4.75 -18.17
C GLY A 966 -21.74 6.03 -18.69
N ILE A 967 -22.28 7.18 -18.28
CA ILE A 967 -21.61 8.48 -18.44
C ILE A 967 -20.31 8.50 -17.60
N VAL A 968 -20.37 7.85 -16.43
CA VAL A 968 -19.19 7.35 -15.70
C VAL A 968 -19.18 5.83 -15.86
N HIS A 969 -18.07 5.24 -16.28
CA HIS A 969 -17.94 3.80 -16.44
C HIS A 969 -16.65 3.28 -15.76
N PRO A 970 -16.71 2.24 -14.90
CA PRO A 970 -17.90 1.51 -14.43
C PRO A 970 -18.96 2.39 -13.76
N VAL A 971 -20.22 1.95 -13.74
CA VAL A 971 -21.39 2.80 -13.39
C VAL A 971 -21.44 3.28 -11.94
N ASP A 972 -20.60 2.71 -11.07
CA ASP A 972 -20.48 2.96 -9.64
C ASP A 972 -19.05 3.39 -9.25
N ASP A 973 -18.28 3.97 -10.19
CA ASP A 973 -16.89 4.37 -10.00
C ASP A 973 -16.69 5.88 -10.17
N PHE A 974 -17.30 6.70 -9.30
CA PHE A 974 -17.29 8.17 -9.39
C PHE A 974 -16.01 8.80 -8.83
N ARG A 975 -14.87 8.29 -9.27
CA ARG A 975 -13.59 8.78 -8.79
C ARG A 975 -13.23 10.08 -9.49
N SER A 976 -12.51 10.95 -8.79
CA SER A 976 -11.93 12.14 -9.43
C SER A 976 -11.04 11.78 -10.64
N SER A 977 -10.37 10.63 -10.55
CA SER A 977 -9.55 10.05 -11.61
C SER A 977 -10.37 9.34 -12.72
N ASN A 978 -11.65 9.07 -12.50
CA ASN A 978 -12.57 8.53 -13.51
C ASN A 978 -13.73 9.52 -13.78
N PRO A 979 -13.44 10.69 -14.38
CA PRO A 979 -14.43 11.72 -14.56
C PRO A 979 -15.52 11.31 -15.56
N PRO A 980 -16.73 11.89 -15.45
CA PRO A 980 -17.80 11.65 -16.43
C PRO A 980 -17.39 12.08 -17.84
N THR A 981 -17.74 11.25 -18.84
CA THR A 981 -17.54 11.55 -20.27
C THR A 981 -18.34 12.80 -20.70
N ASN A 982 -19.49 13.02 -20.05
CA ASN A 982 -20.30 14.23 -20.19
C ASN A 982 -20.86 14.69 -18.83
N ASP A 983 -20.08 15.49 -18.11
CA ASP A 983 -20.41 16.02 -16.78
C ASP A 983 -21.72 16.83 -16.77
N ALA A 984 -21.93 17.69 -17.77
CA ALA A 984 -23.14 18.50 -17.88
C ALA A 984 -24.41 17.66 -18.05
N LEU A 985 -24.34 16.58 -18.84
CA LEU A 985 -25.45 15.64 -19.00
C LEU A 985 -25.81 14.94 -17.70
N LEU A 986 -24.80 14.41 -16.99
CA LEU A 986 -25.00 13.70 -15.73
C LEU A 986 -25.62 14.62 -14.66
N GLN A 987 -25.09 15.84 -14.51
CA GLN A 987 -25.64 16.84 -13.58
C GLN A 987 -27.08 17.21 -13.93
N TRP A 988 -27.39 17.37 -15.21
CA TRP A 988 -28.74 17.67 -15.66
C TRP A 988 -29.71 16.52 -15.38
N LEU A 989 -29.34 15.27 -15.69
CA LEU A 989 -30.17 14.09 -15.40
C LEU A 989 -30.44 13.94 -13.90
N ALA A 990 -29.41 14.12 -13.08
CA ALA A 990 -29.51 14.05 -11.62
C ALA A 990 -30.48 15.11 -11.07
N LYS A 991 -30.36 16.36 -11.56
CA LYS A 991 -31.23 17.46 -11.16
C LYS A 991 -32.67 17.29 -11.65
N ASP A 992 -32.87 16.84 -12.89
CA ASP A 992 -34.20 16.56 -13.44
C ASP A 992 -34.88 15.44 -12.62
N PHE A 993 -34.14 14.38 -12.30
CA PHE A 993 -34.64 13.28 -11.47
C PHE A 993 -35.05 13.73 -10.06
N ALA A 994 -34.23 14.54 -9.38
CA ALA A 994 -34.54 15.10 -8.07
C ALA A 994 -35.80 15.97 -8.09
N ASN A 995 -35.91 16.86 -9.09
CA ASN A 995 -37.03 17.79 -9.24
C ASN A 995 -38.37 17.09 -9.53
N HIS A 996 -38.34 15.85 -10.00
CA HIS A 996 -39.53 15.04 -10.30
C HIS A 996 -39.76 13.96 -9.24
N GLY A 997 -39.38 14.23 -7.99
CA GLY A 997 -39.70 13.39 -6.84
C GLY A 997 -39.04 12.01 -6.90
N HIS A 998 -37.85 11.91 -7.50
CA HIS A 998 -37.10 10.66 -7.62
C HIS A 998 -37.87 9.52 -8.31
N ASP A 999 -38.76 9.83 -9.27
CA ASP A 999 -39.51 8.84 -10.06
C ASP A 999 -38.61 8.19 -11.13
N LEU A 1000 -38.33 6.90 -10.95
CA LEU A 1000 -37.51 6.12 -11.89
C LEU A 1000 -38.14 6.06 -13.28
N LYS A 1001 -39.47 5.95 -13.39
CA LYS A 1001 -40.15 5.88 -14.69
C LYS A 1001 -40.08 7.21 -15.42
N HIS A 1002 -40.10 8.33 -14.72
CA HIS A 1002 -39.83 9.64 -15.31
C HIS A 1002 -38.43 9.72 -15.94
N LEU A 1003 -37.39 9.35 -15.19
CA LEU A 1003 -36.01 9.32 -15.71
C LEU A 1003 -35.89 8.43 -16.96
N MET A 1004 -36.42 7.20 -16.89
CA MET A 1004 -36.42 6.26 -18.02
C MET A 1004 -37.16 6.83 -19.23
N ARG A 1005 -38.32 7.47 -19.02
CA ARG A 1005 -39.09 8.13 -20.08
C ARG A 1005 -38.29 9.22 -20.78
N ARG A 1006 -37.54 10.05 -20.03
CA ARG A 1006 -36.69 11.10 -20.62
C ARG A 1006 -35.59 10.49 -21.50
N ILE A 1007 -34.94 9.42 -21.03
CA ILE A 1007 -33.90 8.72 -21.79
C ILE A 1007 -34.49 8.10 -23.07
N LEU A 1008 -35.55 7.31 -22.97
CA LEU A 1008 -36.17 6.60 -24.11
C LEU A 1008 -36.71 7.55 -25.19
N ASN A 1009 -37.21 8.73 -24.80
CA ASN A 1009 -37.69 9.74 -25.75
C ASN A 1009 -36.57 10.53 -26.45
N SER A 1010 -35.32 10.44 -26.01
CA SER A 1010 -34.19 11.16 -26.61
C SER A 1010 -33.92 10.68 -28.05
N ARG A 1011 -33.51 11.59 -28.94
CA ARG A 1011 -33.03 11.24 -30.28
C ARG A 1011 -31.75 10.39 -30.22
N VAL A 1012 -30.94 10.58 -29.18
CA VAL A 1012 -29.70 9.81 -28.94
C VAL A 1012 -29.99 8.33 -28.64
N TYR A 1013 -30.93 8.01 -27.75
CA TYR A 1013 -31.33 6.61 -27.50
C TYR A 1013 -31.91 5.94 -28.77
N GLN A 1014 -32.59 6.74 -29.61
CA GLN A 1014 -33.19 6.30 -30.87
C GLN A 1014 -32.21 6.31 -32.04
N ALA A 1015 -30.91 6.41 -31.81
CA ALA A 1015 -29.90 6.27 -32.87
C ALA A 1015 -29.76 4.82 -33.34
N SER A 1016 -29.40 4.63 -34.60
CA SER A 1016 -29.05 3.34 -35.19
C SER A 1016 -27.74 2.80 -34.58
N SER A 1017 -27.57 1.49 -34.62
CA SER A 1017 -26.27 0.86 -34.30
C SER A 1017 -25.26 0.91 -35.44
N ILE A 1018 -25.71 1.28 -36.65
CA ILE A 1018 -24.84 1.44 -37.80
C ILE A 1018 -24.04 2.74 -37.62
N PRO A 1019 -22.70 2.67 -37.59
CA PRO A 1019 -21.87 3.86 -37.46
C PRO A 1019 -21.87 4.69 -38.74
N ASN A 1020 -21.58 5.97 -38.60
CA ASN A 1020 -21.16 6.85 -39.69
C ASN A 1020 -19.62 7.00 -39.69
N GLU A 1021 -19.10 7.79 -40.63
CA GLU A 1021 -17.65 7.98 -40.81
C GLU A 1021 -16.94 8.55 -39.57
N THR A 1022 -17.66 9.29 -38.72
CA THR A 1022 -17.08 10.01 -37.59
C THR A 1022 -17.08 9.21 -36.30
N ASN A 1023 -17.95 8.20 -36.17
CA ASN A 1023 -18.24 7.53 -34.90
C ASN A 1023 -17.97 6.02 -34.89
N THR A 1024 -17.31 5.48 -35.92
CA THR A 1024 -17.01 4.04 -36.03
C THR A 1024 -16.23 3.50 -34.82
N ARG A 1025 -15.34 4.32 -34.24
CA ARG A 1025 -14.54 4.01 -33.03
C ARG A 1025 -15.08 4.66 -31.76
N ASP A 1026 -16.24 5.32 -31.82
CA ASP A 1026 -16.87 5.87 -30.62
C ASP A 1026 -17.55 4.75 -29.83
N HIS A 1027 -17.21 4.71 -28.55
CA HIS A 1027 -17.80 3.80 -27.55
C HIS A 1027 -18.37 4.56 -26.34
N ASP A 1028 -17.91 5.78 -26.08
CA ASP A 1028 -18.11 6.45 -24.78
C ASP A 1028 -18.91 7.76 -24.88
N ASN A 1029 -19.11 8.31 -26.09
CA ASN A 1029 -19.80 9.58 -26.30
C ASN A 1029 -21.23 9.44 -26.83
N PHE A 1030 -21.76 8.22 -26.91
CA PHE A 1030 -23.16 7.95 -27.27
C PHE A 1030 -23.54 8.45 -28.68
N ALA A 1031 -22.59 8.45 -29.63
CA ALA A 1031 -22.89 8.86 -31.01
C ALA A 1031 -23.71 7.81 -31.80
N ARG A 1032 -23.86 6.59 -31.28
CA ARG A 1032 -24.67 5.51 -31.85
C ARG A 1032 -25.19 4.59 -30.76
N SER A 1033 -26.17 3.74 -31.09
CA SER A 1033 -26.53 2.61 -30.23
C SER A 1033 -25.45 1.54 -30.28
N LEU A 1034 -24.97 1.08 -29.13
CA LEU A 1034 -24.07 -0.08 -29.08
C LEU A 1034 -24.91 -1.36 -29.13
N ARG A 1035 -24.45 -2.33 -29.94
CA ARG A 1035 -25.06 -3.66 -29.96
C ARG A 1035 -24.71 -4.38 -28.67
N ARG A 1036 -25.71 -4.78 -27.91
CA ARG A 1036 -25.56 -5.38 -26.58
C ARG A 1036 -26.11 -6.79 -26.57
N ARG A 1037 -25.51 -7.68 -25.78
CA ARG A 1037 -26.07 -9.02 -25.57
C ARG A 1037 -27.29 -8.97 -24.66
N LEU A 1038 -28.22 -9.89 -24.90
CA LEU A 1038 -29.33 -10.11 -23.98
C LEU A 1038 -28.83 -10.77 -22.69
N PRO A 1039 -29.18 -10.25 -21.51
CA PRO A 1039 -28.91 -10.91 -20.23
C PRO A 1039 -29.53 -12.31 -20.19
N ALA A 1040 -28.96 -13.22 -19.39
CA ALA A 1040 -29.35 -14.63 -19.31
C ALA A 1040 -30.87 -14.87 -19.22
N GLU A 1041 -31.57 -14.19 -18.32
CA GLU A 1041 -33.00 -14.34 -18.08
C GLU A 1041 -33.83 -13.77 -19.25
N VAL A 1042 -33.39 -12.64 -19.83
CA VAL A 1042 -34.02 -12.05 -21.01
C VAL A 1042 -33.85 -12.96 -22.22
N MET A 1043 -32.67 -13.55 -22.40
CA MET A 1043 -32.39 -14.50 -23.47
C MET A 1043 -33.21 -15.79 -23.31
N ALA A 1044 -33.31 -16.32 -22.08
CA ALA A 1044 -34.13 -17.51 -21.79
C ALA A 1044 -35.63 -17.26 -22.06
N ASP A 1045 -36.13 -16.10 -21.69
CA ASP A 1045 -37.51 -15.69 -21.98
C ASP A 1045 -37.72 -15.42 -23.47
N ALA A 1046 -36.76 -14.80 -24.17
CA ALA A 1046 -36.83 -14.58 -25.62
C ALA A 1046 -36.87 -15.92 -26.38
N VAL A 1047 -36.04 -16.89 -25.99
CA VAL A 1047 -36.06 -18.26 -26.55
C VAL A 1047 -37.40 -18.92 -26.26
N THR A 1048 -37.92 -18.79 -25.03
CA THR A 1048 -39.25 -19.28 -24.66
C THR A 1048 -40.35 -18.67 -25.54
N GLN A 1049 -40.29 -17.36 -25.78
CA GLN A 1049 -41.22 -16.68 -26.68
C GLN A 1049 -41.07 -17.14 -28.12
N ALA A 1050 -39.87 -17.49 -28.58
CA ALA A 1050 -39.62 -17.97 -29.93
C ALA A 1050 -40.18 -19.37 -30.16
N VAL A 1051 -39.94 -20.31 -29.24
CA VAL A 1051 -40.35 -21.71 -29.36
C VAL A 1051 -41.78 -21.99 -28.87
N GLY A 1052 -42.34 -21.11 -28.03
CA GLY A 1052 -43.70 -21.22 -27.50
C GLY A 1052 -43.88 -22.16 -26.30
N ILE A 1053 -42.80 -22.80 -25.84
CA ILE A 1053 -42.79 -23.71 -24.68
C ILE A 1053 -41.96 -23.10 -23.56
N ALA A 1054 -42.58 -22.95 -22.39
CA ALA A 1054 -41.92 -22.46 -21.18
C ALA A 1054 -40.84 -23.42 -20.68
N ASP A 1055 -39.80 -22.85 -20.09
CA ASP A 1055 -38.86 -23.61 -19.28
C ASP A 1055 -39.45 -23.90 -17.89
N THR A 1056 -38.86 -24.84 -17.16
CA THR A 1056 -39.28 -25.15 -15.78
C THR A 1056 -38.18 -24.82 -14.79
N PHE A 1057 -38.56 -24.16 -13.69
CA PHE A 1057 -37.66 -23.77 -12.62
C PHE A 1057 -38.18 -24.35 -11.29
N GLU A 1058 -37.30 -25.01 -10.55
CA GLU A 1058 -37.66 -25.68 -9.30
C GLU A 1058 -38.29 -24.70 -8.28
N GLY A 1059 -39.43 -25.07 -7.70
CA GLY A 1059 -40.12 -24.23 -6.71
C GLY A 1059 -40.87 -23.03 -7.30
N LEU A 1060 -40.92 -22.88 -8.63
CA LEU A 1060 -41.76 -21.89 -9.33
C LEU A 1060 -42.90 -22.56 -10.10
N HIS A 1061 -43.88 -21.76 -10.53
CA HIS A 1061 -44.98 -22.26 -11.37
C HIS A 1061 -44.45 -22.83 -12.70
N PRO A 1062 -45.02 -23.91 -13.27
CA PRO A 1062 -44.53 -24.55 -14.52
C PRO A 1062 -44.52 -23.67 -15.78
N ARG A 1063 -45.03 -22.44 -15.68
CA ARG A 1063 -45.03 -21.42 -16.74
C ARG A 1063 -44.40 -20.11 -16.27
N ALA A 1064 -43.58 -20.17 -15.21
CA ALA A 1064 -42.88 -19.03 -14.69
C ALA A 1064 -41.83 -18.55 -15.71
N ARG A 1065 -41.67 -17.24 -15.82
CA ARG A 1065 -40.63 -16.62 -16.62
C ARG A 1065 -39.28 -16.74 -15.94
N ALA A 1066 -38.21 -16.82 -16.71
CA ALA A 1066 -36.85 -16.75 -16.17
C ALA A 1066 -36.63 -15.45 -15.38
N MET A 1067 -37.25 -14.33 -15.78
CA MET A 1067 -37.21 -13.07 -15.04
C MET A 1067 -37.79 -13.13 -13.60
N THR A 1068 -38.55 -14.18 -13.26
CA THR A 1068 -39.12 -14.37 -11.91
C THR A 1068 -38.24 -15.23 -11.00
N VAL A 1069 -37.11 -15.72 -11.52
CA VAL A 1069 -36.08 -16.39 -10.71
C VAL A 1069 -35.52 -15.39 -9.70
N TRP A 1070 -35.60 -15.74 -8.43
CA TRP A 1070 -35.33 -14.82 -7.31
C TRP A 1070 -34.01 -15.11 -6.59
N ASN A 1071 -33.31 -16.21 -6.94
CA ASN A 1071 -31.97 -16.52 -6.44
C ASN A 1071 -31.11 -17.19 -7.54
N THR A 1072 -29.79 -17.05 -7.40
CA THR A 1072 -28.80 -17.60 -8.34
C THR A 1072 -28.49 -19.07 -8.10
N THR A 1073 -28.91 -19.64 -6.96
CA THR A 1073 -28.67 -21.04 -6.58
C THR A 1073 -29.63 -22.05 -7.25
N MET A 1074 -30.72 -21.59 -7.88
CA MET A 1074 -31.65 -22.47 -8.61
C MET A 1074 -30.96 -23.09 -9.83
N ASN A 1075 -31.10 -24.41 -10.02
CA ASN A 1075 -30.44 -25.12 -11.12
C ASN A 1075 -30.96 -24.66 -12.50
N SER A 1076 -30.08 -24.15 -13.37
CA SER A 1076 -30.40 -23.85 -14.77
C SER A 1076 -29.13 -23.72 -15.61
N LEU A 1077 -28.81 -24.77 -16.37
CA LEU A 1077 -27.66 -24.78 -17.28
C LEU A 1077 -27.73 -23.63 -18.30
N PHE A 1078 -28.93 -23.29 -18.78
CA PHE A 1078 -29.09 -22.18 -19.72
C PHE A 1078 -28.67 -20.86 -19.09
N LEU A 1079 -29.18 -20.52 -17.90
CA LEU A 1079 -28.85 -19.26 -17.25
C LEU A 1079 -27.36 -19.18 -16.88
N ASP A 1080 -26.77 -20.30 -16.45
CA ASP A 1080 -25.33 -20.40 -16.15
C ASP A 1080 -24.47 -20.10 -17.38
N VAL A 1081 -24.78 -20.73 -18.53
CA VAL A 1081 -24.03 -20.53 -19.79
C VAL A 1081 -24.15 -19.08 -20.28
N PHE A 1082 -25.31 -18.46 -20.09
CA PHE A 1082 -25.58 -17.08 -20.53
C PHE A 1082 -25.16 -16.00 -19.52
N GLY A 1083 -24.38 -16.36 -18.49
CA GLY A 1083 -23.70 -15.40 -17.63
C GLY A 1083 -24.59 -14.76 -16.57
N ARG A 1084 -25.55 -15.52 -15.99
CA ARG A 1084 -26.16 -15.09 -14.73
C ARG A 1084 -25.08 -14.94 -13.64
N PRO A 1085 -25.30 -14.11 -12.60
CA PRO A 1085 -24.30 -13.94 -11.55
C PRO A 1085 -23.98 -15.26 -10.83
N ASP A 1086 -22.72 -15.40 -10.41
CA ASP A 1086 -22.24 -16.59 -9.68
C ASP A 1086 -23.06 -16.83 -8.41
N ALA A 1087 -23.47 -18.08 -8.19
CA ALA A 1087 -24.19 -18.52 -7.02
C ALA A 1087 -23.43 -18.32 -5.70
N SER A 1088 -22.11 -18.15 -5.75
CA SER A 1088 -21.24 -17.86 -4.60
C SER A 1088 -20.95 -16.36 -4.40
N ALA A 1089 -21.22 -15.52 -5.40
CA ALA A 1089 -20.91 -14.09 -5.35
C ALA A 1089 -21.73 -13.35 -4.28
N GLU A 1090 -21.16 -12.26 -3.77
CA GLU A 1090 -21.86 -11.30 -2.93
C GLU A 1090 -22.42 -10.15 -3.75
N ALA A 1091 -23.54 -9.61 -3.31
CA ALA A 1091 -24.07 -8.37 -3.85
C ALA A 1091 -23.16 -7.16 -3.47
N PRO A 1092 -22.90 -6.21 -4.40
CA PRO A 1092 -23.37 -6.20 -5.79
C PRO A 1092 -22.64 -7.25 -6.64
N CYS A 1093 -23.40 -8.13 -7.30
CA CYS A 1093 -22.84 -9.16 -8.16
C CYS A 1093 -22.85 -8.69 -9.63
N GLU A 1094 -21.75 -8.93 -10.33
CA GLU A 1094 -21.59 -8.51 -11.73
C GLU A 1094 -22.12 -9.60 -12.67
N ARG A 1095 -22.70 -9.16 -13.80
CA ARG A 1095 -23.05 -10.02 -14.93
C ARG A 1095 -21.98 -9.89 -15.98
N ASP A 1096 -21.54 -10.99 -16.57
CA ASP A 1096 -20.56 -10.96 -17.65
C ASP A 1096 -21.28 -10.82 -19.01
N PRO A 1097 -21.19 -9.67 -19.69
CA PRO A 1097 -21.78 -9.49 -21.01
C PRO A 1097 -20.91 -10.06 -22.14
N SER A 1098 -19.75 -10.66 -21.82
CA SER A 1098 -18.77 -11.10 -22.81
C SER A 1098 -19.27 -12.29 -23.64
N PRO A 1099 -18.97 -12.32 -24.94
CA PRO A 1099 -19.31 -13.43 -25.79
C PRO A 1099 -18.50 -14.68 -25.44
N THR A 1100 -19.17 -15.84 -25.31
CA THR A 1100 -18.47 -17.13 -25.18
C THR A 1100 -18.85 -18.12 -26.28
N ILE A 1101 -17.92 -19.02 -26.60
CA ILE A 1101 -18.17 -20.15 -27.51
C ILE A 1101 -19.28 -21.05 -26.94
N GLY A 1102 -19.29 -21.25 -25.61
CA GLY A 1102 -20.29 -22.05 -24.91
C GLY A 1102 -21.72 -21.58 -25.15
N GLN A 1103 -21.98 -20.27 -25.15
CA GLN A 1103 -23.29 -19.70 -25.45
C GLN A 1103 -23.77 -20.04 -26.87
N SER A 1104 -22.88 -19.90 -27.84
CA SER A 1104 -23.20 -20.19 -29.24
C SER A 1104 -23.49 -21.69 -29.44
N LEU A 1105 -22.63 -22.55 -28.89
CA LEU A 1105 -22.83 -24.01 -28.94
C LEU A 1105 -24.11 -24.46 -28.24
N HIS A 1106 -24.51 -23.78 -27.16
CA HIS A 1106 -25.72 -24.11 -26.41
C HIS A 1106 -26.99 -23.87 -27.25
N ILE A 1107 -27.10 -22.76 -27.97
CA ILE A 1107 -28.27 -22.51 -28.84
C ILE A 1107 -28.28 -23.47 -30.05
N MET A 1108 -27.11 -23.80 -30.59
CA MET A 1108 -27.02 -24.71 -31.73
C MET A 1108 -27.43 -26.15 -31.38
N ASN A 1109 -26.94 -26.67 -30.25
CA ASN A 1109 -26.91 -28.13 -30.00
C ASN A 1109 -27.59 -28.56 -28.68
N SER A 1110 -28.29 -27.68 -27.96
CA SER A 1110 -28.97 -28.06 -26.72
C SER A 1110 -30.10 -29.05 -26.97
N GLU A 1111 -29.99 -30.24 -26.37
CA GLU A 1111 -31.03 -31.28 -26.44
C GLU A 1111 -32.35 -30.77 -25.83
N GLN A 1112 -32.28 -29.98 -24.75
CA GLN A 1112 -33.47 -29.39 -24.13
C GLN A 1112 -34.15 -28.37 -25.05
N LEU A 1113 -33.38 -27.52 -25.73
CA LEU A 1113 -33.92 -26.57 -26.69
C LEU A 1113 -34.55 -27.29 -27.89
N SER A 1114 -33.87 -28.30 -28.43
CA SER A 1114 -34.38 -29.12 -29.55
C SER A 1114 -35.71 -29.81 -29.18
N LYS A 1115 -35.82 -30.39 -27.98
CA LYS A 1115 -37.07 -30.99 -27.47
C LYS A 1115 -38.20 -29.96 -27.34
N ARG A 1116 -37.90 -28.75 -26.85
CA ARG A 1116 -38.89 -27.66 -26.72
C ARG A 1116 -39.36 -27.15 -28.07
N LEU A 1117 -38.47 -27.06 -29.04
CA LEU A 1117 -38.78 -26.67 -30.42
C LEU A 1117 -39.70 -27.69 -31.10
N ALA A 1118 -39.40 -28.99 -30.93
CA ALA A 1118 -40.16 -30.09 -31.54
C ALA A 1118 -41.46 -30.46 -30.80
N HIS A 1119 -41.74 -29.80 -29.67
CA HIS A 1119 -42.85 -30.12 -28.79
C HIS A 1119 -44.21 -29.98 -29.50
N LYS A 1120 -45.15 -30.89 -29.20
CA LYS A 1120 -46.48 -30.91 -29.84
C LYS A 1120 -47.30 -29.63 -29.59
N ASP A 1121 -47.13 -29.02 -28.43
CA ASP A 1121 -47.80 -27.77 -28.04
C ASP A 1121 -46.95 -26.51 -28.36
N GLY A 1122 -45.83 -26.69 -29.07
CA GLY A 1122 -44.89 -25.62 -29.41
C GLY A 1122 -45.35 -24.75 -30.58
N ARG A 1123 -44.69 -23.61 -30.77
CA ARG A 1123 -45.04 -22.66 -31.84
C ARG A 1123 -44.95 -23.29 -33.23
N ALA A 1124 -43.91 -24.07 -33.50
CA ALA A 1124 -43.74 -24.69 -34.81
C ALA A 1124 -44.90 -25.64 -35.16
N ALA A 1125 -45.33 -26.47 -34.19
CA ALA A 1125 -46.49 -27.34 -34.35
C ALA A 1125 -47.80 -26.54 -34.54
N SER A 1126 -48.03 -25.52 -33.70
CA SER A 1126 -49.21 -24.66 -33.80
C SER A 1126 -49.30 -23.93 -35.15
N LEU A 1127 -48.18 -23.42 -35.67
CA LEU A 1127 -48.13 -22.77 -36.99
C LEU A 1127 -48.35 -23.79 -38.12
N ALA A 1128 -47.79 -25.00 -38.00
CA ALA A 1128 -47.96 -26.04 -39.00
C ALA A 1128 -49.41 -26.51 -39.15
N GLU A 1129 -50.13 -26.62 -38.02
CA GLU A 1129 -51.56 -26.99 -37.93
C GLU A 1129 -52.50 -25.83 -38.30
N SER A 1130 -51.99 -24.60 -38.37
CA SER A 1130 -52.77 -23.43 -38.73
C SER A 1130 -53.17 -23.42 -40.22
N LYS A 1131 -54.16 -22.58 -40.55
CA LYS A 1131 -54.60 -22.32 -41.94
C LYS A 1131 -53.70 -21.34 -42.70
N LEU A 1132 -52.62 -20.85 -42.08
CA LEU A 1132 -51.71 -19.88 -42.70
C LEU A 1132 -50.95 -20.49 -43.88
N THR A 1133 -50.73 -19.71 -44.92
CA THR A 1133 -49.84 -20.04 -46.03
C THR A 1133 -48.39 -20.11 -45.54
N PRO A 1134 -47.47 -20.80 -46.24
CA PRO A 1134 -46.05 -20.77 -45.90
C PRO A 1134 -45.49 -19.35 -45.76
N ASN A 1135 -45.94 -18.43 -46.62
CA ASN A 1135 -45.55 -17.03 -46.53
C ASN A 1135 -46.00 -16.38 -45.21
N GLU A 1136 -47.29 -16.53 -44.85
CA GLU A 1136 -47.82 -15.97 -43.60
C GLU A 1136 -47.18 -16.60 -42.36
N ILE A 1137 -46.79 -17.89 -42.42
CA ILE A 1137 -46.03 -18.55 -41.35
C ILE A 1137 -44.65 -17.91 -41.19
N VAL A 1138 -43.93 -17.69 -42.29
CA VAL A 1138 -42.62 -17.01 -42.27
C VAL A 1138 -42.76 -15.62 -41.66
N GLU A 1139 -43.74 -14.83 -42.10
CA GLU A 1139 -44.00 -13.50 -41.55
C GLU A 1139 -44.30 -13.53 -40.04
N GLU A 1140 -45.12 -14.48 -39.58
CA GLU A 1140 -45.45 -14.63 -38.15
C GLU A 1140 -44.22 -15.01 -37.30
N ILE A 1141 -43.32 -15.84 -37.84
CA ILE A 1141 -42.04 -16.20 -37.19
C ILE A 1141 -41.14 -14.96 -37.10
N TYR A 1142 -40.91 -14.23 -38.19
CA TYR A 1142 -40.07 -13.03 -38.19
C TYR A 1142 -40.61 -11.94 -37.26
N LEU A 1143 -41.93 -11.70 -37.26
CA LEU A 1143 -42.55 -10.73 -36.36
C LEU A 1143 -42.41 -11.12 -34.89
N SER A 1144 -42.40 -12.42 -34.59
CA SER A 1144 -42.28 -12.91 -33.21
C SER A 1144 -40.83 -12.97 -32.70
N LEU A 1145 -39.87 -13.24 -33.59
CA LEU A 1145 -38.46 -13.40 -33.21
C LEU A 1145 -37.65 -12.11 -33.36
N TYR A 1146 -37.90 -11.34 -34.43
CA TYR A 1146 -37.15 -10.11 -34.77
C TYR A 1146 -37.96 -8.83 -34.64
N ALA A 1147 -39.28 -8.91 -34.48
CA ALA A 1147 -40.17 -7.75 -34.46
C ALA A 1147 -40.17 -6.93 -35.77
N ARG A 1148 -39.96 -7.61 -36.91
CA ARG A 1148 -40.05 -7.03 -38.25
C ARG A 1148 -40.61 -8.04 -39.24
N PHE A 1149 -40.96 -7.58 -40.44
CA PHE A 1149 -41.19 -8.46 -41.58
C PHE A 1149 -39.85 -8.92 -42.17
N PRO A 1150 -39.78 -10.12 -42.78
CA PRO A 1150 -38.61 -10.50 -43.58
C PRO A 1150 -38.49 -9.55 -44.78
N ASP A 1151 -37.26 -9.26 -45.20
CA ASP A 1151 -37.06 -8.62 -46.51
C ASP A 1151 -37.37 -9.61 -47.66
N GLU A 1152 -37.40 -9.13 -48.90
CA GLU A 1152 -37.75 -9.97 -50.05
C GLU A 1152 -36.79 -11.16 -50.27
N GLN A 1153 -35.50 -11.00 -49.96
CA GLN A 1153 -34.52 -12.06 -50.11
C GLN A 1153 -34.67 -13.10 -48.99
N GLU A 1154 -34.78 -12.65 -47.75
CA GLU A 1154 -35.06 -13.47 -46.57
C GLU A 1154 -36.36 -14.26 -46.72
N LYS A 1155 -37.42 -13.60 -47.21
CA LYS A 1155 -38.74 -14.20 -47.48
C LYS A 1155 -38.64 -15.30 -48.53
N THR A 1156 -37.95 -15.03 -49.64
CA THR A 1156 -37.72 -16.03 -50.69
C THR A 1156 -36.99 -17.27 -50.15
N ILE A 1157 -35.92 -17.07 -49.39
CA ILE A 1157 -35.12 -18.15 -48.80
C ILE A 1157 -35.95 -18.93 -47.77
N ALA A 1158 -36.66 -18.24 -46.87
CA ALA A 1158 -37.42 -18.86 -45.79
C ALA A 1158 -38.64 -19.64 -46.30
N VAL A 1159 -39.35 -19.13 -47.30
CA VAL A 1159 -40.49 -19.85 -47.92
C VAL A 1159 -40.02 -21.10 -48.66
N ALA A 1160 -38.85 -21.05 -49.31
CA ALA A 1160 -38.29 -22.21 -50.02
C ALA A 1160 -37.99 -23.41 -49.10
N VAL A 1161 -37.83 -23.20 -47.78
CA VAL A 1161 -37.66 -24.29 -46.81
C VAL A 1161 -38.90 -25.18 -46.75
N PHE A 1162 -40.09 -24.63 -46.93
CA PHE A 1162 -41.37 -25.37 -46.89
C PHE A 1162 -41.61 -26.24 -48.13
N THR A 1163 -40.81 -26.08 -49.19
CA THR A 1163 -40.91 -26.83 -50.45
C THR A 1163 -39.75 -27.80 -50.68
N ARG A 1164 -38.86 -27.97 -49.69
CA ARG A 1164 -37.74 -28.93 -49.78
C ARG A 1164 -38.23 -30.37 -49.77
N GLU A 1165 -37.54 -31.24 -50.50
CA GLU A 1165 -37.84 -32.67 -50.52
C GLU A 1165 -37.71 -33.26 -49.11
N GLY A 1166 -38.76 -33.96 -48.65
CA GLY A 1166 -38.83 -34.53 -47.30
C GLY A 1166 -39.25 -33.57 -46.18
N ALA A 1167 -39.45 -32.27 -46.45
CA ALA A 1167 -39.90 -31.31 -45.44
C ALA A 1167 -41.41 -31.38 -45.21
N SER A 1168 -41.82 -31.56 -43.96
CA SER A 1168 -43.19 -31.29 -43.51
C SER A 1168 -43.35 -29.81 -43.13
N ARG A 1169 -44.60 -29.30 -43.10
CA ARG A 1169 -44.87 -27.94 -42.60
C ARG A 1169 -44.30 -27.71 -41.19
N LYS A 1170 -44.36 -28.74 -40.33
CA LYS A 1170 -43.83 -28.70 -38.96
C LYS A 1170 -42.31 -28.60 -38.96
N THR A 1171 -41.62 -29.54 -39.63
CA THR A 1171 -40.15 -29.56 -39.68
C THR A 1171 -39.58 -28.30 -40.36
N ALA A 1172 -40.25 -27.76 -41.38
CA ALA A 1172 -39.84 -26.51 -42.01
C ALA A 1172 -39.95 -25.30 -41.06
N ALA A 1173 -41.01 -25.24 -40.25
CA ALA A 1173 -41.16 -24.19 -39.23
C ALA A 1173 -40.15 -24.35 -38.08
N GLU A 1174 -39.84 -25.59 -37.67
CA GLU A 1174 -38.79 -25.90 -36.69
C GLU A 1174 -37.41 -25.42 -37.18
N ASP A 1175 -37.02 -25.83 -38.38
CA ASP A 1175 -35.74 -25.46 -39.00
C ASP A 1175 -35.59 -23.94 -39.13
N LEU A 1176 -36.66 -23.25 -39.54
CA LEU A 1176 -36.64 -21.80 -39.68
C LEU A 1176 -36.47 -21.11 -38.31
N ILE A 1177 -37.25 -21.50 -37.29
CA ILE A 1177 -37.11 -20.94 -35.93
C ILE A 1177 -35.69 -21.21 -35.41
N TRP A 1178 -35.18 -22.44 -35.55
CA TRP A 1178 -33.83 -22.78 -35.12
C TRP A 1178 -32.76 -21.94 -35.83
N ALA A 1179 -32.86 -21.76 -37.14
CA ALA A 1179 -31.92 -20.96 -37.91
C ALA A 1179 -31.90 -19.50 -37.43
N LEU A 1180 -33.08 -18.90 -37.20
CA LEU A 1180 -33.18 -17.51 -36.73
C LEU A 1180 -32.67 -17.32 -35.30
N LEU A 1181 -32.89 -18.29 -34.40
CA LEU A 1181 -32.36 -18.27 -33.04
C LEU A 1181 -30.83 -18.18 -32.99
N ASN A 1182 -30.14 -18.69 -34.01
CA ASN A 1182 -28.69 -18.75 -34.11
C ASN A 1182 -28.05 -17.54 -34.80
N THR A 1183 -28.81 -16.47 -35.08
CA THR A 1183 -28.26 -15.27 -35.73
C THR A 1183 -27.83 -14.19 -34.72
N PRO A 1184 -26.91 -13.29 -35.13
CA PRO A 1184 -26.60 -12.09 -34.37
C PRO A 1184 -27.82 -11.20 -34.06
N GLU A 1185 -28.81 -11.14 -34.96
CA GLU A 1185 -30.02 -10.31 -34.78
C GLU A 1185 -30.91 -10.82 -33.64
N PHE A 1186 -30.96 -12.13 -33.41
CA PHE A 1186 -31.69 -12.69 -32.28
C PHE A 1186 -30.97 -12.42 -30.95
N VAL A 1187 -29.68 -12.73 -30.90
CA VAL A 1187 -28.89 -12.75 -29.64
C VAL A 1187 -28.43 -11.37 -29.17
N LEU A 1188 -28.50 -10.35 -30.05
CA LEU A 1188 -28.13 -8.97 -29.74
C LEU A 1188 -29.36 -8.06 -29.73
N ASN A 1189 -29.38 -7.13 -28.77
CA ASN A 1189 -30.17 -5.92 -28.83
C ASN A 1189 -29.38 -4.85 -29.60
N HIS A 1190 -29.93 -4.38 -30.72
CA HIS A 1190 -29.25 -3.47 -31.65
C HIS A 1190 -29.80 -2.06 -31.55
#